data_AF-A0A0D2B0I7-F1
#
_entry.id   AF-A0A0D2B0I7-F1
#
_cell.length_a   1.000
_cell.length_b   1.000
_cell.length_c   1.000
_cell.angle_alpha   90.00
_cell.angle_beta   90.00
_cell.angle_gamma   90.00
#
_symmetry.space_group_name_H-M   'P 1'
#
loop_
_entity.id
_entity.type
_entity.pdbx_description
1 polymer ?
#
loop_
_entity_poly.entity_id
_entity_poly.type
_entity_poly.pdbx_seq_one_letter_code
_entity_poly.pdbx_strand_id
1 'polypeptide(L)'
;MPYTSTAAYVGVELDDIEPASGQPTDDNVDQSSLKTLLDSKNQRGIYTPVSDSLQGTKHRLSTQYLWRFIRFHTTTFFTEGFRELGAANSRHHAYQCCILLWPLLFVGGLLSILPVITSKKRYRDADACQPDSGFSVGYGTYNIWALSGFFQITLGFGRLSFSAAKALTVSWDIILGRGGQALMVWISYIVYSKALVRSMESSPVTYGTFEAVTLQSGSLVSLLKLTRDFATNRTLQARFAMVWMIISGIFVLSFQTLISAMAGYTANIDAYVQLPSGSMEPYSSFSTVRYIIHDAHRINGSLTKDFMVRTSRSDWGDTVHLGYGDADACELSWYPRETTNSTDNSTVPDWQDAADPWGLCDFYWHVSEYGFKYGFLGMNNVSSEFNNSGKLVHLDPPTLNISAIFWNEEWLDSMNETKWYYWPYGFNWRTPSGDYPFHNTSTSPIFSDGEYSYDLEELNLHGKCQQLDTSYKWGFSFLVLFIVILTFSVWCLGMYILWLDAWLNSRFDRAGRTMGLHRAVLDLATCINQDIDEDGRDTMSNKDLHDKIRKVLKGGQITYAMLDEKWLPISRGASLRLWWLDKKREWPAKREAKREALRRLWPKTTKLWRETNKKDFLKHWVPAHKYTLPLFLCSLGFLSAALAGTHAPLLTAVVTLVGSSTALFLDQAPKGKWIIFLFCAALAAALIPAGPFVYLDQHHYTVLWGINRDPYYAISWWYNH
;
A
#
# COMPACT_ATOMS: atom_id res chain seq x y z
N MET A 1 -6.85 -15.89 58.73
CA MET A 1 -7.72 -14.70 58.76
C MET A 1 -8.08 -14.32 57.33
N PRO A 2 -9.32 -14.52 56.86
CA PRO A 2 -9.76 -13.99 55.58
C PRO A 2 -10.58 -12.71 55.79
N TYR A 3 -10.21 -11.64 55.09
CA TYR A 3 -11.00 -10.41 55.01
C TYR A 3 -12.12 -10.60 53.98
N THR A 4 -13.35 -10.53 54.47
CA THR A 4 -14.59 -10.38 53.71
C THR A 4 -14.82 -8.90 53.41
N SER A 5 -15.00 -8.50 52.15
CA SER A 5 -15.64 -7.23 51.81
C SER A 5 -16.84 -7.47 50.88
N THR A 6 -18.02 -7.37 51.49
CA THR A 6 -19.34 -7.27 50.87
C THR A 6 -19.47 -5.92 50.15
N ALA A 7 -19.74 -5.93 48.84
CA ALA A 7 -20.18 -4.76 48.09
C ALA A 7 -21.72 -4.76 48.02
N ALA A 8 -22.30 -3.69 48.55
CA ALA A 8 -23.72 -3.47 48.74
C ALA A 8 -24.46 -3.19 47.41
N TYR A 9 -25.65 -3.79 47.30
CA TYR A 9 -26.68 -3.43 46.33
C TYR A 9 -27.31 -2.10 46.78
N VAL A 10 -27.34 -1.09 45.90
CA VAL A 10 -28.11 0.15 46.09
C VAL A 10 -29.42 0.00 45.33
N GLY A 11 -30.50 -0.24 46.06
CA GLY A 11 -31.86 -0.13 45.57
C GLY A 11 -32.28 1.34 45.52
N VAL A 12 -32.95 1.74 44.44
CA VAL A 12 -33.60 3.05 44.32
C VAL A 12 -35.06 2.84 44.71
N GLU A 13 -35.47 3.42 45.84
CA GLU A 13 -36.86 3.57 46.27
C GLU A 13 -37.59 4.55 45.35
N LEU A 14 -38.81 4.19 44.96
CA LEU A 14 -39.79 5.04 44.29
C LEU A 14 -40.66 5.65 45.40
N ASP A 15 -40.57 6.96 45.60
CA ASP A 15 -41.49 7.69 46.46
C ASP A 15 -42.74 8.12 45.69
N ASP A 16 -43.88 7.81 46.31
CA ASP A 16 -45.23 8.20 45.94
C ASP A 16 -45.43 9.73 46.02
N ILE A 17 -45.97 10.33 44.95
CA ILE A 17 -46.57 11.67 45.01
C ILE A 17 -47.90 11.65 44.26
N GLU A 18 -49.00 11.66 45.02
CA GLU A 18 -50.35 12.01 44.58
C GLU A 18 -50.67 13.49 44.93
N PRO A 19 -51.73 14.09 44.34
CA PRO A 19 -51.63 15.40 43.68
C PRO A 19 -52.22 16.56 44.50
N ALA A 20 -51.73 17.77 44.23
CA ALA A 20 -52.36 19.01 44.68
C ALA A 20 -52.94 19.81 43.49
N SER A 21 -54.20 20.16 43.68
CA SER A 21 -55.12 21.00 42.91
C SER A 21 -54.56 22.30 42.29
N GLY A 22 -54.93 22.56 41.03
CA GLY A 22 -54.86 23.88 40.39
C GLY A 22 -55.75 23.93 39.13
N GLN A 23 -56.72 24.84 39.14
CA GLN A 23 -57.79 25.05 38.14
C GLN A 23 -57.33 25.64 36.78
N PRO A 24 -58.21 25.70 35.76
CA PRO A 24 -57.88 25.46 34.36
C PRO A 24 -57.58 26.73 33.55
N THR A 25 -56.78 26.57 32.50
CA THR A 25 -56.74 27.50 31.36
C THR A 25 -57.17 26.75 30.11
N ASP A 26 -58.28 27.24 29.54
CA ASP A 26 -58.85 26.90 28.24
C ASP A 26 -57.80 26.93 27.12
N ASP A 27 -57.75 25.85 26.34
CA ASP A 27 -57.55 25.90 24.88
C ASP A 27 -58.12 24.59 24.30
N ASN A 28 -59.41 24.64 23.97
CA ASN A 28 -60.14 23.60 23.25
C ASN A 28 -59.62 23.50 21.81
N VAL A 29 -58.88 22.42 21.49
CA VAL A 29 -58.68 21.97 20.11
C VAL A 29 -59.59 20.78 19.84
N ASP A 30 -60.45 21.00 18.87
CA ASP A 30 -61.67 20.30 18.52
C ASP A 30 -61.48 18.83 18.09
N GLN A 31 -61.78 17.87 18.98
CA GLN A 31 -61.84 16.42 18.66
C GLN A 31 -63.04 16.04 17.76
N SER A 32 -63.93 16.98 17.43
CA SER A 32 -65.11 16.75 16.58
C SER A 32 -64.78 16.62 15.08
N SER A 33 -63.63 17.17 14.64
CA SER A 33 -63.21 17.20 13.24
C SER A 33 -62.48 15.92 12.78
N LEU A 34 -61.89 15.16 13.70
CA LEU A 34 -61.20 13.90 13.37
C LEU A 34 -62.19 12.72 13.25
N LYS A 35 -63.31 12.78 13.98
CA LYS A 35 -64.35 11.74 13.98
C LYS A 35 -65.20 11.76 12.71
N THR A 36 -65.42 12.94 12.12
CA THR A 36 -66.15 13.12 10.85
C THR A 36 -65.36 12.67 9.61
N LEU A 37 -64.02 12.69 9.66
CA LEU A 37 -63.18 12.16 8.58
C LEU A 37 -63.06 10.62 8.59
N LEU A 38 -63.21 9.99 9.76
CA LEU A 38 -63.17 8.52 9.90
C LEU A 38 -64.51 7.85 9.54
N ASP A 39 -65.65 8.52 9.77
CA ASP A 39 -66.98 7.97 9.40
C ASP A 39 -67.32 8.10 7.91
N SER A 40 -66.65 8.98 7.16
CA SER A 40 -66.92 9.20 5.73
C SER A 40 -66.48 8.04 4.81
N LYS A 41 -65.65 7.10 5.27
CA LYS A 41 -65.11 6.04 4.41
C LYS A 41 -65.67 4.65 4.66
N ASN A 42 -66.59 4.49 5.61
CA ASN A 42 -67.08 3.17 6.05
C ASN A 42 -68.55 2.85 5.68
N GLN A 43 -69.18 3.63 4.78
CA GLN A 43 -70.50 3.28 4.23
C GLN A 43 -70.50 3.23 2.70
N ARG A 44 -70.19 2.05 2.19
CA ARG A 44 -70.90 1.39 1.08
C ARG A 44 -70.45 -0.07 1.02
N GLY A 45 -71.07 -0.87 1.88
CA GLY A 45 -71.00 -2.33 1.80
C GLY A 45 -71.86 -2.88 0.66
N ILE A 46 -71.64 -4.15 0.34
CA ILE A 46 -72.65 -5.22 0.35
C ILE A 46 -71.88 -6.54 0.32
N TYR A 47 -72.08 -7.34 1.36
CA TYR A 47 -71.75 -8.76 1.41
C TYR A 47 -72.91 -9.56 0.80
N THR A 48 -72.60 -10.57 0.00
CA THR A 48 -73.28 -11.88 0.06
C THR A 48 -72.26 -13.01 -0.21
N PRO A 49 -72.36 -14.14 0.51
CA PRO A 49 -71.47 -15.30 0.35
C PRO A 49 -72.05 -16.27 -0.70
N VAL A 50 -71.23 -17.20 -1.23
CA VAL A 50 -71.57 -18.62 -1.53
C VAL A 50 -70.49 -19.29 -2.42
N SER A 51 -70.00 -20.41 -1.88
CA SER A 51 -69.53 -21.71 -2.42
C SER A 51 -68.66 -21.88 -3.67
N ASP A 52 -67.87 -22.94 -3.56
CA ASP A 52 -67.13 -23.68 -4.59
C ASP A 52 -67.86 -23.98 -5.91
N SER A 53 -67.02 -24.20 -6.93
CA SER A 53 -67.27 -24.72 -8.28
C SER A 53 -67.74 -23.71 -9.34
N LEU A 54 -66.79 -23.26 -10.18
CA LEU A 54 -66.82 -23.58 -11.62
C LEU A 54 -65.50 -23.16 -12.28
N GLN A 55 -64.78 -24.16 -12.78
CA GLN A 55 -63.78 -23.99 -13.81
C GLN A 55 -64.40 -23.34 -15.06
N GLY A 56 -63.60 -22.52 -15.75
CA GLY A 56 -63.77 -22.30 -17.18
C GLY A 56 -64.41 -20.97 -17.58
N THR A 57 -63.65 -20.22 -18.38
CA THR A 57 -64.13 -19.27 -19.39
C THR A 57 -64.84 -17.99 -18.91
N LYS A 58 -64.07 -16.89 -18.78
CA LYS A 58 -64.31 -15.65 -19.55
C LYS A 58 -63.14 -14.68 -19.43
N HIS A 59 -62.03 -15.08 -20.04
CA HIS A 59 -60.91 -14.23 -20.43
C HIS A 59 -61.34 -13.44 -21.68
N ARG A 60 -61.71 -12.15 -21.60
CA ARG A 60 -61.43 -11.16 -22.69
C ARG A 60 -61.86 -9.69 -22.53
N LEU A 61 -62.55 -9.24 -21.49
CA LEU A 61 -63.07 -7.85 -21.48
C LEU A 61 -62.61 -6.93 -20.32
N SER A 62 -61.78 -7.40 -19.38
CA SER A 62 -61.29 -6.58 -18.24
C SER A 62 -59.86 -6.03 -18.44
N THR A 63 -59.06 -6.65 -19.32
CA THR A 63 -57.64 -6.28 -19.48
C THR A 63 -57.43 -4.93 -20.15
N GLN A 64 -58.32 -4.45 -21.02
CA GLN A 64 -58.12 -3.16 -21.68
C GLN A 64 -58.33 -1.94 -20.77
N TYR A 65 -59.21 -2.04 -19.76
CA TYR A 65 -59.40 -0.97 -18.77
C TYR A 65 -58.34 -0.99 -17.68
N LEU A 66 -57.91 -2.17 -17.22
CA LEU A 66 -56.80 -2.30 -16.26
C LEU A 66 -55.46 -1.83 -16.88
N TRP A 67 -55.21 -2.15 -18.16
CA TRP A 67 -54.03 -1.66 -18.87
C TRP A 67 -54.08 -0.17 -19.18
N ARG A 68 -55.25 0.45 -19.39
CA ARG A 68 -55.36 1.91 -19.53
C ARG A 68 -55.17 2.65 -18.19
N PHE A 69 -55.70 2.11 -17.09
CA PHE A 69 -55.54 2.68 -15.76
C PHE A 69 -54.10 2.57 -15.24
N ILE A 70 -53.44 1.42 -15.43
CA ILE A 70 -52.02 1.22 -15.09
C ILE A 70 -51.13 2.08 -16.00
N ARG A 71 -51.45 2.21 -17.30
CA ARG A 71 -50.65 3.00 -18.25
C ARG A 71 -50.74 4.51 -18.04
N PHE A 72 -51.85 5.04 -17.52
CA PHE A 72 -52.00 6.48 -17.26
C PHE A 72 -51.36 6.92 -15.93
N HIS A 73 -51.40 6.07 -14.88
CA HIS A 73 -50.75 6.35 -13.60
C HIS A 73 -49.25 5.99 -13.55
N THR A 74 -48.79 5.04 -14.37
CA THR A 74 -47.34 4.80 -14.52
C THR A 74 -46.68 5.90 -15.33
N THR A 75 -47.31 6.47 -16.36
CA THR A 75 -46.67 7.56 -17.10
C THR A 75 -46.56 8.84 -16.30
N THR A 76 -47.51 9.17 -15.41
CA THR A 76 -47.41 10.35 -14.52
C THR A 76 -46.46 10.11 -13.35
N PHE A 77 -46.43 8.92 -12.74
CA PHE A 77 -45.42 8.57 -11.73
C PHE A 77 -44.00 8.48 -12.31
N PHE A 78 -43.86 7.97 -13.54
CA PHE A 78 -42.58 7.95 -14.24
C PHE A 78 -42.24 9.30 -14.86
N THR A 79 -43.17 10.16 -15.28
CA THR A 79 -42.79 11.50 -15.77
C THR A 79 -42.47 12.46 -14.63
N GLU A 80 -43.12 12.38 -13.47
CA GLU A 80 -42.69 13.11 -12.27
C GLU A 80 -41.43 12.48 -11.66
N GLY A 81 -41.34 11.15 -11.61
CA GLY A 81 -40.14 10.41 -11.18
C GLY A 81 -38.94 10.51 -12.14
N PHE A 82 -39.17 10.72 -13.46
CA PHE A 82 -38.12 11.02 -14.44
C PHE A 82 -37.85 12.52 -14.60
N ARG A 83 -38.76 13.39 -14.16
CA ARG A 83 -38.46 14.81 -13.97
C ARG A 83 -37.60 15.03 -12.71
N GLU A 84 -37.67 14.10 -11.75
CA GLU A 84 -36.65 13.94 -10.71
C GLU A 84 -35.40 13.19 -11.21
N LEU A 85 -35.47 12.07 -11.95
CA LEU A 85 -34.26 11.37 -12.45
C LEU A 85 -33.53 12.10 -13.59
N GLY A 86 -34.17 13.04 -14.27
CA GLY A 86 -33.58 13.89 -15.32
C GLY A 86 -32.89 15.15 -14.79
N ALA A 87 -33.08 15.45 -13.50
CA ALA A 87 -32.45 16.56 -12.79
C ALA A 87 -31.82 16.16 -11.43
N ALA A 88 -31.74 14.86 -11.12
CA ALA A 88 -31.14 14.36 -9.88
C ALA A 88 -29.62 14.24 -10.01
N ASN A 89 -28.94 15.26 -9.48
CA ASN A 89 -27.58 15.25 -8.93
C ASN A 89 -26.64 14.17 -9.50
N SER A 90 -25.91 14.49 -10.57
CA SER A 90 -24.66 13.79 -10.95
C SER A 90 -23.75 13.53 -9.75
N ARG A 91 -23.82 14.40 -8.74
CA ARG A 91 -23.20 14.30 -7.41
C ARG A 91 -23.59 13.04 -6.63
N HIS A 92 -24.85 12.64 -6.64
CA HIS A 92 -25.33 11.47 -5.90
C HIS A 92 -24.83 10.18 -6.55
N HIS A 93 -24.88 10.10 -7.89
CA HIS A 93 -24.31 8.97 -8.64
C HIS A 93 -22.79 8.92 -8.54
N ALA A 94 -22.10 10.06 -8.61
CA ALA A 94 -20.67 10.14 -8.39
C ALA A 94 -20.30 9.67 -6.98
N TYR A 95 -21.02 10.12 -5.95
CA TYR A 95 -20.82 9.70 -4.56
C TYR A 95 -21.04 8.19 -4.35
N GLN A 96 -22.09 7.62 -4.95
CA GLN A 96 -22.32 6.17 -4.91
C GLN A 96 -21.21 5.38 -5.62
N CYS A 97 -20.74 5.85 -6.78
CA CYS A 97 -19.59 5.25 -7.47
C CYS A 97 -18.32 5.36 -6.63
N CYS A 98 -18.07 6.51 -5.99
CA CYS A 98 -16.91 6.71 -5.11
C CYS A 98 -16.92 5.74 -3.93
N ILE A 99 -18.07 5.52 -3.28
CA ILE A 99 -18.19 4.57 -2.17
C ILE A 99 -17.86 3.13 -2.60
N LEU A 100 -18.24 2.73 -3.82
CA LEU A 100 -17.96 1.40 -4.34
C LEU A 100 -16.51 1.22 -4.82
N LEU A 101 -15.91 2.26 -5.39
CA LEU A 101 -14.56 2.17 -5.95
C LEU A 101 -13.46 2.40 -4.91
N TRP A 102 -13.70 3.25 -3.90
CA TRP A 102 -12.68 3.63 -2.93
C TRP A 102 -12.09 2.44 -2.16
N PRO A 103 -12.86 1.47 -1.65
CA PRO A 103 -12.30 0.30 -0.96
C PRO A 103 -11.44 -0.56 -1.89
N LEU A 104 -11.82 -0.70 -3.16
CA LEU A 104 -11.06 -1.47 -4.15
C LEU A 104 -9.75 -0.77 -4.52
N LEU A 105 -9.76 0.55 -4.67
CA LEU A 105 -8.55 1.35 -4.88
C LEU A 105 -7.62 1.27 -3.67
N PHE A 106 -8.17 1.29 -2.46
CA PHE A 106 -7.39 1.14 -1.22
C PHE A 106 -6.71 -0.23 -1.14
N VAL A 107 -7.44 -1.32 -1.41
CA VAL A 107 -6.86 -2.68 -1.47
C VAL A 107 -5.82 -2.79 -2.59
N GLY A 108 -6.09 -2.19 -3.76
CA GLY A 108 -5.12 -2.14 -4.86
C GLY A 108 -3.83 -1.39 -4.48
N GLY A 109 -3.95 -0.30 -3.72
CA GLY A 109 -2.82 0.45 -3.18
C GLY A 109 -2.03 -0.31 -2.13
N LEU A 110 -2.68 -1.11 -1.27
CA LEU A 110 -1.97 -1.99 -0.33
C LEU A 110 -1.20 -3.09 -1.07
N LEU A 111 -1.82 -3.72 -2.06
CA LEU A 111 -1.19 -4.79 -2.84
C LEU A 111 -0.05 -4.27 -3.74
N SER A 112 -0.09 -3.01 -4.18
CA SER A 112 1.01 -2.41 -4.94
C SER A 112 2.24 -2.12 -4.10
N ILE A 113 2.13 -2.07 -2.76
CA ILE A 113 3.29 -1.96 -1.86
C ILE A 113 4.09 -3.26 -1.85
N LEU A 114 3.46 -4.44 -1.98
CA LEU A 114 4.13 -5.74 -1.95
C LEU A 114 5.30 -5.85 -2.96
N PRO A 115 5.14 -5.57 -4.27
CA PRO A 115 6.27 -5.62 -5.21
C PRO A 115 7.35 -4.56 -4.92
N VAL A 116 7.00 -3.46 -4.26
CA VAL A 116 7.97 -2.42 -3.87
C VAL A 116 8.83 -2.90 -2.71
N ILE A 117 8.22 -3.52 -1.69
CA ILE A 117 8.95 -4.04 -0.53
C ILE A 117 9.65 -5.37 -0.79
N THR A 118 9.35 -6.08 -1.89
CA THR A 118 10.09 -7.30 -2.29
C THR A 118 11.19 -7.01 -3.32
N SER A 119 11.30 -5.76 -3.79
CA SER A 119 12.29 -5.39 -4.80
C SER A 119 13.71 -5.58 -4.27
N LYS A 120 14.50 -6.42 -4.96
CA LYS A 120 15.92 -6.66 -4.64
C LYS A 120 16.74 -5.37 -4.54
N LYS A 121 16.38 -4.33 -5.29
CA LYS A 121 17.06 -3.02 -5.24
C LYS A 121 17.01 -2.34 -3.87
N ARG A 122 16.05 -2.70 -3.01
CA ARG A 122 15.90 -2.16 -1.65
C ARG A 122 16.76 -2.87 -0.61
N TYR A 123 17.27 -4.05 -0.94
CA TYR A 123 18.05 -4.92 -0.06
C TYR A 123 19.38 -5.31 -0.71
N ARG A 124 19.92 -4.45 -1.58
CA ARG A 124 21.25 -4.68 -2.12
C ARG A 124 22.21 -4.42 -0.95
N ASP A 125 22.81 -5.48 -0.41
CA ASP A 125 23.68 -5.39 0.76
C ASP A 125 25.01 -4.78 0.32
N ALA A 126 25.10 -3.46 0.47
CA ALA A 126 26.38 -2.76 0.38
C ALA A 126 27.25 -2.98 1.64
N ASP A 127 26.69 -3.60 2.68
CA ASP A 127 27.32 -3.73 3.99
C ASP A 127 27.64 -5.20 4.29
N ALA A 128 28.86 -5.48 4.79
CA ALA A 128 29.29 -6.85 5.12
C ALA A 128 28.51 -7.45 6.30
N CYS A 129 27.86 -6.59 7.08
CA CYS A 129 26.97 -6.97 8.17
C CYS A 129 25.54 -7.14 7.67
N GLN A 130 25.11 -8.39 7.64
CA GLN A 130 23.75 -8.72 7.28
C GLN A 130 22.77 -8.33 8.41
N PRO A 131 21.48 -8.11 8.08
CA PRO A 131 20.46 -7.78 9.09
C PRO A 131 20.31 -8.82 10.20
N ASP A 132 20.82 -10.04 10.00
CA ASP A 132 20.83 -11.11 11.00
C ASP A 132 21.98 -11.03 12.00
N SER A 133 22.76 -9.94 11.97
CA SER A 133 23.99 -9.72 12.76
C SER A 133 25.14 -10.66 12.37
N GLY A 134 24.98 -11.43 11.29
CA GLY A 134 26.06 -12.19 10.67
C GLY A 134 26.98 -11.29 9.87
N PHE A 135 28.27 -11.63 9.86
CA PHE A 135 29.25 -11.08 8.94
C PHE A 135 29.35 -12.04 7.74
N SER A 136 29.22 -11.51 6.52
CA SER A 136 29.35 -12.31 5.31
C SER A 136 29.80 -11.45 4.13
N VAL A 137 30.96 -11.79 3.57
CA VAL A 137 31.50 -11.28 2.31
C VAL A 137 31.59 -12.45 1.33
N GLY A 138 31.18 -12.28 0.07
CA GLY A 138 31.20 -13.41 -0.87
C GLY A 138 30.35 -13.26 -2.12
N TYR A 139 30.09 -14.41 -2.76
CA TYR A 139 29.23 -14.54 -3.94
C TYR A 139 27.75 -14.77 -3.57
N GLY A 140 27.44 -14.89 -2.28
CA GLY A 140 26.08 -15.06 -1.77
C GLY A 140 25.29 -13.75 -1.77
N THR A 141 23.97 -13.85 -1.96
CA THR A 141 23.04 -12.73 -1.73
C THR A 141 22.24 -13.01 -0.47
N TYR A 142 21.97 -11.98 0.33
CA TYR A 142 21.11 -12.13 1.50
C TYR A 142 19.72 -12.60 1.08
N ASN A 143 19.25 -13.64 1.75
CA ASN A 143 17.93 -14.18 1.51
C ASN A 143 16.92 -13.49 2.43
N ILE A 144 16.22 -12.47 1.92
CA ILE A 144 15.15 -11.77 2.63
C ILE A 144 13.98 -12.69 3.06
N TRP A 145 13.86 -13.87 2.46
CA TRP A 145 12.84 -14.87 2.80
C TRP A 145 13.29 -15.89 3.84
N ALA A 146 14.52 -15.75 4.35
CA ALA A 146 15.03 -16.63 5.40
C ALA A 146 14.24 -16.44 6.70
N LEU A 147 13.83 -17.56 7.31
CA LEU A 147 13.07 -17.56 8.56
C LEU A 147 13.87 -16.99 9.75
N SER A 148 15.21 -17.00 9.68
CA SER A 148 16.07 -16.33 10.67
C SER A 148 15.74 -14.83 10.79
N GLY A 149 15.35 -14.21 9.67
CA GLY A 149 14.96 -12.80 9.58
C GLY A 149 13.56 -12.47 10.08
N PHE A 150 12.78 -13.43 10.59
CA PHE A 150 11.34 -13.21 10.85
C PHE A 150 11.07 -12.04 11.80
N PHE A 151 11.83 -11.88 12.88
CA PHE A 151 11.68 -10.75 13.81
C PHE A 151 12.79 -9.71 13.70
N GLN A 152 13.69 -9.85 12.73
CA GLN A 152 14.82 -8.95 12.56
C GLN A 152 14.41 -7.71 11.77
N ILE A 153 15.01 -6.57 12.10
CA ILE A 153 14.76 -5.32 11.39
C ILE A 153 15.60 -5.31 10.11
N THR A 154 15.02 -5.81 9.03
CA THR A 154 15.65 -5.88 7.71
C THR A 154 15.48 -4.60 6.89
N LEU A 155 14.44 -3.80 7.20
CA LEU A 155 14.19 -2.48 6.61
C LEU A 155 14.38 -1.41 7.67
N GLY A 156 15.63 -1.11 8.03
CA GLY A 156 15.98 -0.10 9.02
C GLY A 156 16.36 1.24 8.39
N PHE A 157 15.97 2.34 9.04
CA PHE A 157 16.27 3.69 8.56
C PHE A 157 16.74 4.59 9.71
N GLY A 158 17.70 5.48 9.38
CA GLY A 158 18.16 6.56 10.24
C GLY A 158 19.22 6.15 11.27
N ARG A 159 19.93 7.17 11.78
CA ARG A 159 20.84 7.07 12.92
C ARG A 159 20.22 7.88 14.07
N LEU A 160 19.49 7.20 14.95
CA LEU A 160 18.70 7.78 16.03
C LEU A 160 19.33 7.51 17.39
N SER A 161 19.05 8.34 18.38
CA SER A 161 19.34 7.99 19.77
C SER A 161 18.38 6.90 20.26
N PHE A 162 18.78 6.17 21.31
CA PHE A 162 17.93 5.15 21.95
C PHE A 162 16.53 5.71 22.30
N SER A 163 16.49 6.91 22.89
CA SER A 163 15.24 7.54 23.31
C SER A 163 14.35 7.90 22.13
N ALA A 164 14.92 8.41 21.03
CA ALA A 164 14.19 8.73 19.82
C ALA A 164 13.62 7.46 19.15
N ALA A 165 14.44 6.42 18.97
CA ALA A 165 14.01 5.16 18.38
C ALA A 165 12.89 4.49 19.22
N LYS A 166 13.04 4.50 20.55
CA LYS A 166 12.02 3.97 21.46
C LYS A 166 10.73 4.79 21.43
N ALA A 167 10.82 6.12 21.35
CA ALA A 167 9.65 6.99 21.21
C ALA A 167 8.90 6.73 19.91
N LEU A 168 9.61 6.49 18.79
CA LEU A 168 8.99 6.10 17.52
C LEU A 168 8.25 4.78 17.62
N THR A 169 8.85 3.73 18.20
CA THR A 169 8.18 2.44 18.41
C THR A 169 6.93 2.58 19.30
N VAL A 170 7.01 3.33 20.40
CA VAL A 170 5.84 3.57 21.26
C VAL A 170 4.74 4.34 20.53
N SER A 171 5.12 5.36 19.75
CA SER A 171 4.16 6.16 18.97
C SER A 171 3.48 5.31 17.89
N TRP A 172 4.24 4.43 17.23
CA TRP A 172 3.75 3.47 16.25
C TRP A 172 2.69 2.54 16.86
N ASP A 173 2.99 1.96 18.02
CA ASP A 173 2.09 1.03 18.71
C ASP A 173 0.80 1.69 19.22
N ILE A 174 0.87 2.96 19.62
CA ILE A 174 -0.30 3.72 20.05
C ILE A 174 -1.16 4.11 18.85
N ILE A 175 -0.56 4.77 17.84
CA ILE A 175 -1.32 5.36 16.73
C ILE A 175 -1.84 4.26 15.80
N LEU A 176 -0.94 3.41 15.30
CA LEU A 176 -1.30 2.40 14.31
C LEU A 176 -1.75 1.11 14.96
N GLY A 177 -1.13 0.71 16.07
CA GLY A 177 -1.60 -0.45 16.82
C GLY A 177 -2.98 -0.20 17.41
N ARG A 178 -3.06 0.61 18.48
CA ARG A 178 -4.31 0.81 19.24
C ARG A 178 -5.34 1.62 18.46
N GLY A 179 -4.91 2.72 17.83
CA GLY A 179 -5.79 3.54 16.99
C GLY A 179 -6.32 2.78 15.78
N GLY A 180 -5.47 2.02 15.09
CA GLY A 180 -5.89 1.15 13.99
C GLY A 180 -6.84 0.04 14.45
N GLN A 181 -6.57 -0.62 15.58
CA GLN A 181 -7.45 -1.63 16.16
C GLN A 181 -8.84 -1.05 16.48
N ALA A 182 -8.91 0.13 17.10
CA ALA A 182 -10.17 0.80 17.41
C ALA A 182 -10.97 1.13 16.14
N LEU A 183 -10.30 1.63 15.09
CA LEU A 183 -10.92 1.88 13.79
C LEU A 183 -11.45 0.59 13.16
N MET A 184 -10.69 -0.50 13.23
CA MET A 184 -11.14 -1.79 12.71
C MET A 184 -12.34 -2.33 13.47
N VAL A 185 -12.40 -2.19 14.80
CA VAL A 185 -13.57 -2.56 15.61
C VAL A 185 -14.80 -1.75 15.17
N TRP A 186 -14.64 -0.44 14.96
CA TRP A 186 -15.71 0.42 14.48
C TRP A 186 -16.23 -0.03 13.11
N ILE A 187 -15.33 -0.28 12.15
CA ILE A 187 -15.70 -0.74 10.80
C ILE A 187 -16.41 -2.10 10.89
N SER A 188 -15.86 -3.02 11.68
CA SER A 188 -16.45 -4.34 11.93
C SER A 188 -17.86 -4.21 12.48
N TYR A 189 -18.10 -3.35 13.46
CA TYR A 189 -19.44 -3.11 14.00
C TYR A 189 -20.45 -2.70 12.92
N ILE A 190 -20.09 -1.75 12.04
CA ILE A 190 -20.97 -1.28 10.96
C ILE A 190 -21.29 -2.41 9.98
N VAL A 191 -20.27 -3.15 9.54
CA VAL A 191 -20.42 -4.21 8.53
C VAL A 191 -21.18 -5.40 9.11
N TYR A 192 -20.85 -5.80 10.34
CA TYR A 192 -21.50 -6.92 11.04
C TYR A 192 -22.98 -6.62 11.28
N SER A 193 -23.32 -5.41 11.72
CA SER A 193 -24.72 -5.00 11.91
C SER A 193 -25.53 -5.12 10.61
N LYS A 194 -24.98 -4.64 9.49
CA LYS A 194 -25.64 -4.75 8.17
C LYS A 194 -25.75 -6.20 7.70
N ALA A 195 -24.71 -7.00 7.88
CA ALA A 195 -24.69 -8.41 7.51
C ALA A 195 -25.74 -9.22 8.30
N LEU A 196 -25.93 -8.90 9.59
CA LEU A 196 -26.92 -9.56 10.44
C LEU A 196 -28.35 -9.19 10.08
N VAL A 197 -28.64 -7.91 9.83
CA VAL A 197 -29.94 -7.48 9.30
C VAL A 197 -30.28 -8.27 8.05
N ARG A 198 -29.33 -8.40 7.13
CA ARG A 198 -29.50 -9.18 5.90
C ARG A 198 -29.68 -10.68 6.18
N SER A 199 -28.99 -11.24 7.17
CA SER A 199 -29.19 -12.64 7.56
C SER A 199 -30.59 -12.88 8.14
N MET A 200 -31.09 -11.94 8.95
CA MET A 200 -32.42 -11.96 9.58
C MET A 200 -33.57 -11.78 8.59
N GLU A 201 -33.32 -11.18 7.43
CA GLU A 201 -34.27 -11.14 6.31
C GLU A 201 -34.51 -12.52 5.69
N SER A 202 -33.48 -13.38 5.69
CA SER A 202 -33.50 -14.66 4.99
C SER A 202 -33.69 -15.87 5.90
N SER A 203 -33.34 -15.74 7.18
CA SER A 203 -33.37 -16.84 8.15
C SER A 203 -33.60 -16.33 9.57
N PRO A 204 -34.34 -17.07 10.40
CA PRO A 204 -34.51 -16.76 11.82
C PRO A 204 -33.17 -16.77 12.58
N VAL A 205 -33.00 -15.81 13.49
CA VAL A 205 -31.82 -15.69 14.36
C VAL A 205 -32.26 -15.84 15.83
N THR A 206 -31.50 -16.55 16.66
CA THR A 206 -31.86 -16.77 18.07
C THR A 206 -31.77 -15.49 18.91
N TYR A 207 -32.55 -15.40 20.00
CA TYR A 207 -32.51 -14.23 20.90
C TYR A 207 -31.10 -13.96 21.44
N GLY A 208 -30.39 -15.01 21.86
CA GLY A 208 -29.04 -14.87 22.39
C GLY A 208 -28.03 -14.36 21.36
N THR A 209 -28.24 -14.66 20.07
CA THR A 209 -27.39 -14.16 18.99
C THR A 209 -27.71 -12.71 18.67
N PHE A 210 -28.99 -12.36 18.61
CA PHE A 210 -29.41 -10.98 18.38
C PHE A 210 -28.93 -10.05 19.51
N GLU A 211 -29.11 -10.47 20.76
CA GLU A 211 -28.63 -9.77 21.95
C GLU A 211 -27.10 -9.61 21.92
N ALA A 212 -26.36 -10.66 21.57
CA ALA A 212 -24.90 -10.66 21.53
C ALA A 212 -24.31 -9.63 20.56
N VAL A 213 -25.01 -9.25 19.48
CA VAL A 213 -24.49 -8.27 18.51
C VAL A 213 -25.09 -6.88 18.70
N THR A 214 -26.34 -6.79 19.15
CA THR A 214 -27.04 -5.51 19.25
C THR A 214 -27.03 -4.90 20.64
N LEU A 215 -26.93 -5.71 21.70
CA LEU A 215 -27.11 -5.29 23.10
C LEU A 215 -25.86 -5.54 23.96
N GLN A 216 -25.08 -6.60 23.69
CA GLN A 216 -23.87 -6.91 24.49
C GLN A 216 -22.61 -6.28 23.92
N SER A 217 -21.86 -5.59 24.78
CA SER A 217 -20.53 -5.08 24.48
C SER A 217 -19.49 -6.22 24.52
N GLY A 218 -19.05 -6.66 23.34
CA GLY A 218 -17.71 -7.24 23.11
C GLY A 218 -17.23 -8.38 24.03
N SER A 219 -18.09 -9.29 24.48
CA SER A 219 -17.68 -10.45 25.30
C SER A 219 -17.30 -11.67 24.44
N LEU A 220 -16.23 -12.38 24.81
CA LEU A 220 -15.82 -13.66 24.19
C LEU A 220 -16.92 -14.73 24.25
N VAL A 221 -17.75 -14.69 25.29
CA VAL A 221 -18.89 -15.60 25.46
C VAL A 221 -19.98 -15.31 24.40
N SER A 222 -20.15 -14.04 24.02
CA SER A 222 -21.08 -13.60 23.00
C SER A 222 -20.64 -14.09 21.61
N LEU A 223 -19.33 -14.09 21.32
CA LEU A 223 -18.75 -14.63 20.08
C LEU A 223 -18.94 -16.16 19.96
N LEU A 224 -18.71 -16.89 21.05
CA LEU A 224 -18.92 -18.35 21.10
C LEU A 224 -20.40 -18.73 20.96
N LYS A 225 -21.30 -17.96 21.58
CA LYS A 225 -22.76 -18.13 21.43
C LYS A 225 -23.22 -17.86 20.00
N LEU A 226 -22.71 -16.79 19.35
CA LEU A 226 -22.95 -16.51 17.92
C LEU A 226 -22.58 -17.69 17.03
N THR A 227 -21.42 -18.28 17.31
CA THR A 227 -20.82 -19.34 16.48
C THR A 227 -21.65 -20.62 16.52
N ARG A 228 -22.14 -20.98 17.71
CA ARG A 228 -22.93 -22.21 17.90
C ARG A 228 -24.32 -22.11 17.29
N ASP A 229 -25.03 -21.02 17.53
CA ASP A 229 -26.45 -20.92 17.15
C ASP A 229 -26.61 -20.76 15.63
N PHE A 230 -25.68 -20.07 14.95
CA PHE A 230 -25.72 -19.91 13.49
C PHE A 230 -25.20 -21.10 12.67
N ALA A 231 -24.33 -21.95 13.24
CA ALA A 231 -23.88 -23.18 12.57
C ALA A 231 -25.04 -24.12 12.19
N THR A 232 -26.15 -24.00 12.91
CA THR A 232 -27.39 -24.76 12.71
C THR A 232 -28.25 -24.28 11.52
N ASN A 233 -28.00 -23.08 10.98
CA ASN A 233 -28.82 -22.50 9.91
C ASN A 233 -28.41 -22.92 8.49
N ARG A 234 -29.40 -22.98 7.58
CA ARG A 234 -29.41 -23.77 6.33
C ARG A 234 -28.90 -23.10 5.05
N THR A 235 -28.58 -21.80 5.02
CA THR A 235 -28.11 -21.15 3.78
C THR A 235 -26.58 -21.04 3.73
N LEU A 236 -25.99 -21.43 2.59
CA LEU A 236 -24.53 -21.42 2.37
C LEU A 236 -23.92 -20.03 2.59
N GLN A 237 -24.64 -18.98 2.18
CA GLN A 237 -24.21 -17.58 2.31
C GLN A 237 -24.12 -17.12 3.76
N ALA A 238 -25.08 -17.47 4.61
CA ALA A 238 -25.03 -17.13 6.03
C ALA A 238 -23.86 -17.83 6.74
N ARG A 239 -23.57 -19.09 6.38
CA ARG A 239 -22.40 -19.83 6.91
C ARG A 239 -21.08 -19.14 6.56
N PHE A 240 -20.90 -18.74 5.30
CA PHE A 240 -19.69 -18.02 4.89
C PHE A 240 -19.55 -16.67 5.60
N ALA A 241 -20.63 -15.90 5.72
CA ALA A 241 -20.61 -14.62 6.42
C ALA A 241 -20.19 -14.79 7.89
N MET A 242 -20.72 -15.81 8.57
CA MET A 242 -20.41 -16.11 9.96
C MET A 242 -18.96 -16.55 10.19
N VAL A 243 -18.47 -17.49 9.38
CA VAL A 243 -17.07 -17.93 9.45
C VAL A 243 -16.13 -16.73 9.23
N TRP A 244 -16.45 -15.86 8.26
CA TRP A 244 -15.67 -14.67 8.02
C TRP A 244 -15.71 -13.69 9.19
N MET A 245 -16.88 -13.44 9.80
CA MET A 245 -17.00 -12.57 10.99
C MET A 245 -16.13 -13.08 12.15
N ILE A 246 -16.04 -14.40 12.37
CA ILE A 246 -15.21 -14.99 13.42
C ILE A 246 -13.72 -14.81 13.11
N ILE A 247 -13.29 -15.18 11.89
CA ILE A 247 -11.90 -15.00 11.45
C ILE A 247 -11.49 -13.52 11.53
N SER A 248 -12.37 -12.64 11.09
CA SER A 248 -12.20 -11.18 11.14
C SER A 248 -12.10 -10.68 12.59
N GLY A 249 -12.93 -11.19 13.51
CA GLY A 249 -12.84 -10.87 14.94
C GLY A 249 -11.51 -11.30 15.56
N ILE A 250 -11.03 -12.51 15.27
CA ILE A 250 -9.72 -12.99 15.73
C ILE A 250 -8.60 -12.10 15.17
N PHE A 251 -8.68 -11.77 13.87
CA PHE A 251 -7.70 -10.89 13.23
C PHE A 251 -7.64 -9.51 13.91
N VAL A 252 -8.80 -8.87 14.16
CA VAL A 252 -8.90 -7.58 14.86
C VAL A 252 -8.27 -7.65 16.26
N LEU A 253 -8.47 -8.75 16.99
CA LEU A 253 -7.85 -8.94 18.31
C LEU A 253 -6.32 -9.10 18.22
N SER A 254 -5.83 -9.86 17.23
CA SER A 254 -4.39 -10.05 16.97
C SER A 254 -3.70 -8.86 16.30
N PHE A 255 -4.46 -7.87 15.83
CA PHE A 255 -3.91 -6.76 15.04
C PHE A 255 -2.83 -5.98 15.79
N GLN A 256 -3.06 -5.66 17.07
CA GLN A 256 -2.06 -4.96 17.89
C GLN A 256 -0.74 -5.73 17.96
N THR A 257 -0.79 -7.05 18.18
CA THR A 257 0.41 -7.87 18.35
C THR A 257 1.17 -7.98 17.03
N LEU A 258 0.46 -8.06 15.91
CA LEU A 258 1.06 -8.07 14.57
C LEU A 258 1.75 -6.73 14.23
N ILE A 259 1.11 -5.60 14.52
CA ILE A 259 1.67 -4.26 14.26
C ILE A 259 2.89 -3.96 15.14
N SER A 260 2.90 -4.44 16.38
CA SER A 260 4.05 -4.29 17.28
C SER A 260 5.19 -5.24 16.92
N ALA A 261 4.89 -6.46 16.47
CA ALA A 261 5.91 -7.41 16.04
C ALA A 261 6.62 -7.01 14.73
N MET A 262 5.95 -6.25 13.85
CA MET A 262 6.50 -5.91 12.54
C MET A 262 7.45 -4.70 12.56
N ALA A 263 7.38 -3.85 13.58
CA ALA A 263 8.13 -2.60 13.64
C ALA A 263 8.92 -2.52 14.95
N GLY A 264 10.14 -2.02 14.89
CA GLY A 264 11.02 -1.98 16.04
C GLY A 264 12.27 -1.17 15.78
N TYR A 265 13.20 -1.26 16.72
CA TYR A 265 14.52 -0.65 16.57
C TYR A 265 15.60 -1.66 16.94
N THR A 266 16.76 -1.51 16.30
CA THR A 266 17.97 -2.25 16.61
C THR A 266 19.16 -1.29 16.62
N ALA A 267 20.26 -1.68 17.25
CA ALA A 267 21.49 -0.91 17.19
C ALA A 267 22.01 -0.85 15.75
N ASN A 268 22.67 0.25 15.39
CA ASN A 268 23.48 0.26 14.17
C ASN A 268 24.73 -0.58 14.43
N ILE A 269 25.02 -1.48 13.49
CA ILE A 269 26.16 -2.39 13.53
C ILE A 269 27.05 -2.07 12.34
N ASP A 270 28.35 -2.12 12.57
CA ASP A 270 29.38 -1.98 11.55
C ASP A 270 30.25 -3.24 11.53
N ALA A 271 30.90 -3.45 10.40
CA ALA A 271 31.69 -4.63 10.12
C ALA A 271 33.14 -4.44 10.60
N TYR A 272 33.65 -5.44 11.32
CA TYR A 272 35.01 -5.48 11.83
C TYR A 272 35.66 -6.83 11.54
N VAL A 273 36.97 -6.83 11.37
CA VAL A 273 37.79 -8.03 11.22
C VAL A 273 38.75 -8.11 12.39
N GLN A 274 38.81 -9.28 13.02
CA GLN A 274 39.79 -9.51 14.07
C GLN A 274 41.17 -9.76 13.47
N LEU A 275 42.14 -8.93 13.83
CA LEU A 275 43.55 -9.08 13.46
C LEU A 275 44.22 -10.22 14.25
N PRO A 276 45.36 -10.78 13.78
CA PRO A 276 46.05 -11.86 14.49
C PRO A 276 46.62 -11.41 15.84
N SER A 277 46.85 -10.10 15.98
CA SER A 277 47.21 -9.42 17.24
C SER A 277 46.07 -9.41 18.27
N GLY A 278 44.85 -9.76 17.86
CA GLY A 278 43.63 -9.72 18.68
C GLY A 278 42.89 -8.38 18.65
N SER A 279 43.41 -7.34 18.00
CA SER A 279 42.70 -6.07 17.80
C SER A 279 41.61 -6.19 16.74
N MET A 280 40.56 -5.38 16.84
CA MET A 280 39.48 -5.32 15.85
C MET A 280 39.72 -4.13 14.92
N GLU A 281 39.81 -4.38 13.63
CA GLU A 281 39.98 -3.35 12.60
C GLU A 281 38.70 -3.24 11.77
N PRO A 282 38.22 -2.04 11.39
CA PRO A 282 37.02 -1.89 10.57
C PRO A 282 37.18 -2.61 9.22
N TYR A 283 36.15 -3.32 8.76
CA TYR A 283 36.19 -3.98 7.44
C TYR A 283 36.44 -2.98 6.31
N SER A 284 35.99 -1.73 6.48
CA SER A 284 36.22 -0.65 5.51
C SER A 284 37.70 -0.29 5.28
N SER A 285 38.64 -0.77 6.11
CA SER A 285 40.08 -0.61 5.85
C SER A 285 40.63 -1.69 4.91
N PHE A 286 39.90 -2.79 4.72
CA PHE A 286 40.28 -3.88 3.84
C PHE A 286 39.84 -3.59 2.41
N SER A 287 40.73 -3.91 1.49
CA SER A 287 40.50 -3.81 0.04
C SER A 287 40.98 -5.09 -0.64
N THR A 288 40.40 -5.42 -1.79
CA THR A 288 40.82 -6.60 -2.55
C THR A 288 42.18 -6.36 -3.20
N VAL A 289 42.99 -7.41 -3.28
CA VAL A 289 44.33 -7.39 -3.88
C VAL A 289 44.26 -7.99 -5.28
N ARG A 290 44.78 -7.26 -6.27
CA ARG A 290 44.81 -7.73 -7.67
C ARG A 290 46.18 -8.19 -8.12
N TYR A 291 47.23 -7.51 -7.69
CA TYR A 291 48.60 -7.88 -8.01
C TYR A 291 49.44 -7.96 -6.74
N ILE A 292 50.43 -8.83 -6.74
CA ILE A 292 51.49 -8.87 -5.73
C ILE A 292 52.81 -8.70 -6.47
N ILE A 293 53.57 -7.68 -6.07
CA ILE A 293 54.91 -7.44 -6.60
C ILE A 293 55.89 -7.97 -5.55
N HIS A 294 56.59 -9.06 -5.86
CA HIS A 294 57.49 -9.76 -4.92
C HIS A 294 58.86 -9.10 -4.75
N ASP A 295 59.17 -8.13 -5.61
CA ASP A 295 60.41 -7.37 -5.61
C ASP A 295 60.17 -5.85 -5.69
N ALA A 296 59.09 -5.37 -5.06
CA ALA A 296 58.64 -3.97 -5.16
C ALA A 296 59.66 -2.94 -4.63
N HIS A 297 60.56 -3.35 -3.73
CA HIS A 297 61.70 -2.55 -3.27
C HIS A 297 62.57 -1.99 -4.40
N ARG A 298 62.55 -2.61 -5.59
CA ARG A 298 63.26 -2.13 -6.79
C ARG A 298 62.62 -0.90 -7.41
N ILE A 299 61.31 -0.73 -7.25
CA ILE A 299 60.55 0.45 -7.70
C ILE A 299 60.81 1.62 -6.74
N ASN A 300 60.67 1.34 -5.44
CA ASN A 300 60.91 2.31 -4.39
C ASN A 300 61.38 1.59 -3.13
N GLY A 301 62.52 2.00 -2.57
CA GLY A 301 63.13 1.37 -1.40
C GLY A 301 62.29 1.45 -0.12
N SER A 302 61.21 2.24 -0.10
CA SER A 302 60.24 2.27 1.00
C SER A 302 59.14 1.20 0.91
N LEU A 303 59.01 0.51 -0.23
CA LEU A 303 58.01 -0.55 -0.42
C LEU A 303 58.53 -1.88 0.16
N THR A 304 57.62 -2.68 0.68
CA THR A 304 57.90 -4.05 1.15
C THR A 304 58.36 -4.92 -0.02
N LYS A 305 59.04 -6.04 0.28
CA LYS A 305 59.43 -7.00 -0.77
C LYS A 305 58.19 -7.51 -1.49
N ASP A 306 57.26 -8.09 -0.75
CA ASP A 306 55.92 -8.43 -1.23
C ASP A 306 54.99 -7.24 -0.99
N PHE A 307 54.75 -6.46 -2.04
CA PHE A 307 53.82 -5.34 -2.00
C PHE A 307 52.50 -5.74 -2.65
N MET A 308 51.42 -5.64 -1.87
CA MET A 308 50.06 -5.94 -2.32
C MET A 308 49.46 -4.72 -2.99
N VAL A 309 49.15 -4.85 -4.27
CA VAL A 309 48.48 -3.83 -5.07
C VAL A 309 46.98 -3.99 -4.86
N ARG A 310 46.44 -3.08 -4.05
CA ARG A 310 45.04 -3.07 -3.62
C ARG A 310 44.19 -2.21 -4.56
N THR A 311 42.93 -2.59 -4.70
CA THR A 311 41.93 -1.72 -5.34
C THR A 311 41.53 -0.57 -4.39
N SER A 312 41.04 0.53 -4.95
CA SER A 312 40.50 1.64 -4.16
C SER A 312 39.13 1.31 -3.58
N ARG A 313 38.63 2.21 -2.74
CA ARG A 313 37.32 2.04 -2.11
C ARG A 313 36.21 2.32 -3.11
N SER A 314 35.19 1.47 -3.12
CA SER A 314 33.97 1.72 -3.88
C SER A 314 33.16 2.87 -3.24
N ASP A 315 32.66 3.81 -4.06
CA ASP A 315 31.75 4.86 -3.60
C ASP A 315 30.39 4.29 -3.13
N TRP A 316 30.12 3.02 -3.46
CA TRP A 316 28.84 2.34 -3.20
C TRP A 316 28.78 1.60 -1.86
N GLY A 317 29.86 1.62 -1.06
CA GLY A 317 29.93 0.96 0.25
C GLY A 317 31.11 0.00 0.38
N ASP A 318 30.98 -0.97 1.28
CA ASP A 318 32.00 -2.00 1.47
C ASP A 318 31.96 -3.01 0.30
N THR A 319 33.09 -3.65 -0.02
CA THR A 319 33.17 -4.66 -1.09
C THR A 319 32.62 -5.99 -0.61
N VAL A 320 31.30 -6.16 -0.64
CA VAL A 320 30.61 -7.33 -0.06
C VAL A 320 30.27 -8.40 -1.09
N HIS A 321 29.96 -7.97 -2.32
CA HIS A 321 29.49 -8.84 -3.40
C HIS A 321 30.56 -9.03 -4.48
N LEU A 322 31.24 -10.18 -4.42
CA LEU A 322 32.33 -10.53 -5.33
C LEU A 322 31.87 -11.03 -6.72
N GLY A 323 30.56 -11.18 -6.94
CA GLY A 323 29.97 -11.70 -8.18
C GLY A 323 29.47 -10.63 -9.16
N TYR A 324 29.70 -9.35 -8.89
CA TYR A 324 29.36 -8.22 -9.76
C TYR A 324 30.65 -7.41 -9.96
N GLY A 325 30.80 -6.70 -11.09
CA GLY A 325 31.96 -5.81 -11.33
C GLY A 325 32.19 -4.76 -10.24
N ASP A 326 31.27 -4.62 -9.28
CA ASP A 326 31.27 -3.74 -8.11
C ASP A 326 32.37 -4.01 -7.07
N ALA A 327 33.07 -5.14 -7.15
CA ALA A 327 34.11 -5.51 -6.20
C ALA A 327 35.47 -4.82 -6.43
N ASP A 328 35.68 -4.23 -7.62
CA ASP A 328 36.93 -3.55 -7.99
C ASP A 328 36.63 -2.10 -8.39
N ALA A 329 36.85 -1.17 -7.45
CA ALA A 329 36.55 0.24 -7.68
C ALA A 329 37.45 0.87 -8.76
N CYS A 330 38.67 0.35 -8.92
CA CYS A 330 39.58 0.80 -9.97
C CYS A 330 39.09 0.42 -11.36
N GLU A 331 38.39 -0.69 -11.49
CA GLU A 331 37.76 -1.09 -12.75
C GLU A 331 36.51 -0.26 -13.06
N LEU A 332 35.66 0.01 -12.05
CA LEU A 332 34.37 0.65 -12.29
C LEU A 332 34.40 2.16 -12.36
N SER A 333 35.11 2.78 -11.41
CA SER A 333 35.01 4.22 -11.17
C SER A 333 36.28 4.95 -11.61
N TRP A 334 37.45 4.30 -11.51
CA TRP A 334 38.75 4.96 -11.58
C TRP A 334 39.71 4.28 -12.57
N TYR A 335 39.40 4.36 -13.87
CA TYR A 335 40.21 3.77 -14.95
C TYR A 335 40.60 4.77 -16.05
N PRO A 336 41.72 4.55 -16.77
CA PRO A 336 42.15 5.45 -17.83
C PRO A 336 41.17 5.44 -19.02
N ARG A 337 40.70 6.61 -19.47
CA ARG A 337 39.77 6.71 -20.61
C ARG A 337 40.51 6.93 -21.92
N GLU A 338 40.00 6.37 -23.01
CA GLU A 338 40.49 6.70 -24.35
C GLU A 338 40.10 8.13 -24.72
N THR A 339 41.10 8.98 -24.96
CA THR A 339 40.89 10.28 -25.58
C THR A 339 41.47 10.27 -26.99
N THR A 340 40.69 10.75 -27.95
CA THR A 340 41.14 10.91 -29.33
C THR A 340 41.90 12.22 -29.45
N ASN A 341 43.19 12.14 -29.77
CA ASN A 341 43.99 13.33 -29.97
C ASN A 341 43.58 14.01 -31.29
N SER A 342 43.09 15.24 -31.22
CA SER A 342 42.42 15.93 -32.35
C SER A 342 43.35 16.25 -33.51
N THR A 343 44.67 16.18 -33.30
CA THR A 343 45.69 16.50 -34.31
C THR A 343 46.16 15.31 -35.14
N ASP A 344 46.05 14.08 -34.64
CA ASP A 344 46.67 12.90 -35.29
C ASP A 344 45.77 11.65 -35.33
N ASN A 345 44.51 11.76 -34.89
CA ASN A 345 43.55 10.64 -34.75
C ASN A 345 44.10 9.45 -33.94
N SER A 346 45.18 9.63 -33.18
CA SER A 346 45.73 8.63 -32.27
C SER A 346 44.94 8.64 -30.96
N THR A 347 44.63 7.45 -30.46
CA THR A 347 43.99 7.25 -29.16
C THR A 347 45.06 7.16 -28.09
N VAL A 348 45.03 8.08 -27.12
CA VAL A 348 45.95 8.08 -25.97
C VAL A 348 45.12 7.87 -24.70
N PRO A 349 45.57 7.02 -23.75
CA PRO A 349 44.92 6.91 -22.45
C PRO A 349 45.05 8.23 -21.67
N ASP A 350 43.92 8.77 -21.21
CA ASP A 350 43.87 9.86 -20.25
C ASP A 350 43.88 9.29 -18.83
N TRP A 351 44.90 9.66 -18.06
CA TRP A 351 45.13 9.18 -16.70
C TRP A 351 44.43 10.00 -15.64
N GLN A 352 43.83 11.16 -15.99
CA GLN A 352 43.14 12.01 -15.01
C GLN A 352 41.98 11.28 -14.33
N ASP A 353 41.30 10.39 -15.06
CA ASP A 353 40.18 9.60 -14.55
C ASP A 353 40.62 8.38 -13.71
N ALA A 354 41.88 7.97 -13.82
CA ALA A 354 42.43 6.86 -13.03
C ALA A 354 42.94 7.29 -11.64
N ALA A 355 43.04 8.59 -11.41
CA ALA A 355 43.52 9.15 -10.15
C ALA A 355 42.40 9.18 -9.10
N ASP A 356 42.28 8.10 -8.33
CA ASP A 356 41.43 8.07 -7.15
C ASP A 356 42.02 8.95 -6.02
N PRO A 357 41.21 9.40 -5.03
CA PRO A 357 41.69 10.25 -3.94
C PRO A 357 42.85 9.67 -3.12
N TRP A 358 43.02 8.34 -3.12
CA TRP A 358 44.05 7.63 -2.36
C TRP A 358 45.26 7.21 -3.21
N GLY A 359 45.23 7.42 -4.53
CA GLY A 359 46.30 7.07 -5.46
C GLY A 359 46.56 5.57 -5.63
N LEU A 360 45.60 4.72 -5.21
CA LEU A 360 45.70 3.27 -5.31
C LEU A 360 45.42 2.78 -6.73
N CYS A 361 44.41 3.37 -7.40
CA CYS A 361 44.00 2.96 -8.74
C CYS A 361 44.98 3.39 -9.82
N ASP A 362 45.60 4.56 -9.66
CA ASP A 362 46.65 5.01 -10.57
C ASP A 362 47.82 4.00 -10.55
N PHE A 363 48.32 3.64 -9.36
CA PHE A 363 49.39 2.64 -9.23
C PHE A 363 48.95 1.25 -9.77
N TYR A 364 47.72 0.83 -9.47
CA TYR A 364 47.12 -0.40 -9.98
C TYR A 364 47.17 -0.51 -11.51
N TRP A 365 46.78 0.56 -12.22
CA TRP A 365 46.75 0.56 -13.68
C TRP A 365 48.15 0.62 -14.29
N HIS A 366 49.11 1.26 -13.63
CA HIS A 366 50.51 1.22 -14.06
C HIS A 366 51.14 -0.18 -13.90
N VAL A 367 50.71 -0.96 -12.91
CA VAL A 367 51.09 -2.37 -12.78
C VAL A 367 50.48 -3.21 -13.91
N SER A 368 49.22 -2.97 -14.26
CA SER A 368 48.57 -3.58 -15.44
C SER A 368 49.34 -3.24 -16.74
N GLU A 369 49.70 -1.97 -16.95
CA GLU A 369 50.50 -1.50 -18.09
C GLU A 369 51.86 -2.20 -18.17
N TYR A 370 52.55 -2.31 -17.02
CA TYR A 370 53.85 -2.97 -16.94
C TYR A 370 53.73 -4.46 -17.31
N GLY A 371 52.73 -5.15 -16.75
CA GLY A 371 52.44 -6.55 -17.09
C GLY A 371 52.17 -6.75 -18.58
N PHE A 372 51.46 -5.81 -19.22
CA PHE A 372 51.21 -5.81 -20.66
C PHE A 372 52.49 -5.65 -21.49
N LYS A 373 53.42 -4.77 -21.09
CA LYS A 373 54.65 -4.48 -21.83
C LYS A 373 55.74 -5.54 -21.63
N TYR A 374 55.93 -6.01 -20.40
CA TYR A 374 57.10 -6.79 -20.00
C TYR A 374 56.78 -8.21 -19.51
N GLY A 375 55.50 -8.52 -19.27
CA GLY A 375 55.05 -9.81 -18.74
C GLY A 375 55.13 -9.93 -17.21
N PHE A 376 54.75 -11.10 -16.70
CA PHE A 376 54.66 -11.40 -15.26
C PHE A 376 55.76 -12.37 -14.80
N LEU A 377 55.84 -12.59 -13.49
CA LEU A 377 56.71 -13.57 -12.81
C LEU A 377 58.23 -13.37 -13.01
N GLY A 378 58.68 -12.20 -13.49
CA GLY A 378 60.11 -11.87 -13.62
C GLY A 378 60.88 -12.78 -14.57
N MET A 379 60.21 -13.43 -15.53
CA MET A 379 60.83 -14.42 -16.42
C MET A 379 61.75 -13.83 -17.50
N ASN A 380 61.59 -12.55 -17.80
CA ASN A 380 62.32 -11.89 -18.88
C ASN A 380 63.57 -11.18 -18.35
N ASN A 381 64.75 -11.54 -18.85
CA ASN A 381 66.01 -10.92 -18.44
C ASN A 381 66.32 -9.65 -19.25
N VAL A 382 65.40 -8.68 -19.23
CA VAL A 382 65.49 -7.41 -19.98
C VAL A 382 65.34 -6.23 -19.03
N SER A 383 66.07 -5.14 -19.29
CA SER A 383 65.90 -3.88 -18.56
C SER A 383 64.50 -3.34 -18.82
N SER A 384 63.84 -2.86 -17.78
CA SER A 384 62.43 -2.45 -17.87
C SER A 384 62.21 -1.08 -17.25
N GLU A 385 61.13 -0.42 -17.63
CA GLU A 385 60.77 0.89 -17.11
C GLU A 385 59.39 0.81 -16.47
N PHE A 386 59.30 1.22 -15.21
CA PHE A 386 58.05 1.28 -14.47
C PHE A 386 57.65 2.73 -14.26
N ASN A 387 56.41 3.08 -14.60
CA ASN A 387 55.87 4.40 -14.33
C ASN A 387 55.17 4.38 -12.97
N ASN A 388 55.79 5.00 -11.98
CA ASN A 388 55.24 5.13 -10.63
C ASN A 388 54.50 6.46 -10.52
N SER A 389 53.26 6.52 -11.02
CA SER A 389 52.39 7.70 -10.92
C SER A 389 53.01 8.99 -11.47
N GLY A 390 53.58 8.90 -12.67
CA GLY A 390 54.24 10.02 -13.37
C GLY A 390 55.76 10.08 -13.18
N LYS A 391 56.33 9.27 -12.29
CA LYS A 391 57.80 9.13 -12.16
C LYS A 391 58.27 7.84 -12.82
N LEU A 392 59.01 7.96 -13.91
CA LEU A 392 59.65 6.84 -14.58
C LEU A 392 60.84 6.31 -13.75
N VAL A 393 60.79 5.02 -13.41
CA VAL A 393 61.85 4.29 -12.70
C VAL A 393 62.44 3.26 -13.65
N HIS A 394 63.75 3.35 -13.89
CA HIS A 394 64.49 2.37 -14.69
C HIS A 394 64.93 1.21 -13.79
N LEU A 395 64.66 -0.02 -14.24
CA LEU A 395 64.88 -1.24 -13.48
C LEU A 395 65.86 -2.14 -14.22
N ASP A 396 66.97 -2.47 -13.54
CA ASP A 396 67.97 -3.41 -14.05
C ASP A 396 67.36 -4.83 -14.23
N PRO A 397 67.78 -5.65 -15.20
CA PRO A 397 67.26 -7.01 -15.38
C PRO A 397 67.34 -7.88 -14.11
N PRO A 398 66.43 -8.84 -13.89
CA PRO A 398 65.28 -9.23 -14.74
C PRO A 398 64.06 -8.32 -14.58
N THR A 399 63.00 -8.52 -15.37
CA THR A 399 61.72 -7.82 -15.19
C THR A 399 61.14 -8.05 -13.79
N LEU A 400 60.19 -7.21 -13.36
CA LEU A 400 59.58 -7.33 -12.03
C LEU A 400 58.88 -8.69 -11.86
N ASN A 401 58.98 -9.24 -10.66
CA ASN A 401 58.32 -10.47 -10.29
C ASN A 401 56.91 -10.17 -9.76
N ILE A 402 55.96 -10.10 -10.69
CA ILE A 402 54.56 -9.77 -10.40
C ILE A 402 53.70 -11.01 -10.57
N SER A 403 52.85 -11.31 -9.59
CA SER A 403 51.76 -12.28 -9.70
C SER A 403 50.41 -11.58 -9.73
N ALA A 404 49.50 -12.03 -10.59
CA ALA A 404 48.13 -11.51 -10.67
C ALA A 404 47.14 -12.48 -10.01
N ILE A 405 46.09 -11.93 -9.40
CA ILE A 405 45.04 -12.70 -8.73
C ILE A 405 43.72 -12.38 -9.43
N PHE A 406 43.09 -13.43 -9.97
CA PHE A 406 41.75 -13.36 -10.54
C PHE A 406 40.88 -14.40 -9.83
N TRP A 407 39.68 -13.98 -9.45
CA TRP A 407 38.67 -14.82 -8.80
C TRP A 407 37.38 -14.78 -9.63
N ASN A 408 36.58 -15.85 -9.53
CA ASN A 408 35.30 -16.09 -10.22
C ASN A 408 34.56 -14.86 -10.81
N GLU A 409 35.00 -14.41 -11.97
CA GLU A 409 34.45 -13.30 -12.73
C GLU A 409 34.10 -13.85 -14.13
N GLU A 410 32.87 -14.36 -14.29
CA GLU A 410 32.36 -14.99 -15.54
C GLU A 410 32.53 -14.11 -16.79
N TRP A 411 32.73 -12.81 -16.61
CA TRP A 411 32.88 -11.83 -17.65
C TRP A 411 34.33 -11.69 -18.16
N LEU A 412 35.35 -12.15 -17.40
CA LEU A 412 36.77 -12.17 -17.79
C LEU A 412 36.99 -12.99 -19.08
N ASP A 413 36.22 -14.07 -19.27
CA ASP A 413 36.29 -14.94 -20.46
C ASP A 413 35.94 -14.22 -21.77
N SER A 414 35.23 -13.08 -21.68
CA SER A 414 34.82 -12.27 -22.83
C SER A 414 35.73 -11.06 -23.10
N MET A 415 36.80 -10.90 -22.32
CA MET A 415 37.68 -9.73 -22.39
C MET A 415 38.53 -9.66 -23.66
N ASN A 416 38.81 -8.42 -24.07
CA ASN A 416 39.84 -8.11 -25.05
C ASN A 416 41.08 -7.55 -24.35
N GLU A 417 42.08 -8.40 -24.12
CA GLU A 417 43.30 -8.07 -23.35
C GLU A 417 44.20 -7.01 -23.97
N THR A 418 43.94 -6.62 -25.22
CA THR A 418 44.64 -5.48 -25.84
C THR A 418 44.29 -4.15 -25.20
N LYS A 419 43.21 -4.10 -24.40
CA LYS A 419 42.75 -2.93 -23.66
C LYS A 419 43.05 -3.04 -22.16
N TRP A 420 44.34 -3.13 -21.82
CA TRP A 420 44.83 -3.19 -20.42
C TRP A 420 44.41 -2.01 -19.53
N TYR A 421 43.86 -0.95 -20.12
CA TYR A 421 43.36 0.28 -19.48
C TYR A 421 41.83 0.29 -19.30
N TYR A 422 41.11 -0.70 -19.85
CA TYR A 422 39.70 -0.97 -19.50
C TYR A 422 39.58 -2.20 -18.59
N TRP A 423 40.52 -3.14 -18.72
CA TRP A 423 40.50 -4.41 -18.03
C TRP A 423 41.86 -4.70 -17.43
N PRO A 424 41.95 -5.19 -16.17
CA PRO A 424 43.22 -5.58 -15.60
C PRO A 424 43.90 -6.67 -16.44
N TYR A 425 45.14 -6.42 -16.84
CA TYR A 425 45.89 -7.35 -17.67
C TYR A 425 46.45 -8.50 -16.84
N GLY A 426 46.40 -9.72 -17.38
CA GLY A 426 47.05 -10.89 -16.77
C GLY A 426 46.26 -12.20 -16.87
N PHE A 427 44.93 -12.14 -17.03
CA PHE A 427 44.07 -13.32 -16.96
C PHE A 427 44.40 -14.40 -18.01
N ASN A 428 44.51 -14.03 -19.29
CA ASN A 428 44.95 -14.91 -20.39
C ASN A 428 46.43 -14.70 -20.77
N TRP A 429 47.22 -14.06 -19.89
CA TRP A 429 48.65 -14.00 -20.10
C TRP A 429 49.27 -15.39 -20.09
N ARG A 430 50.19 -15.65 -21.03
CA ARG A 430 50.86 -16.94 -21.20
C ARG A 430 52.31 -16.86 -20.82
N THR A 431 52.79 -17.88 -20.12
CA THR A 431 54.22 -18.08 -19.93
C THR A 431 54.90 -18.43 -21.26
N PRO A 432 56.24 -18.31 -21.36
CA PRO A 432 56.98 -18.82 -22.51
C PRO A 432 56.80 -20.33 -22.75
N SER A 433 56.42 -21.11 -21.73
CA SER A 433 56.07 -22.53 -21.84
C SER A 433 54.66 -22.78 -22.42
N GLY A 434 53.84 -21.72 -22.55
CA GLY A 434 52.47 -21.80 -23.06
C GLY A 434 51.39 -22.04 -21.99
N ASP A 435 51.77 -21.99 -20.71
CA ASP A 435 50.85 -22.18 -19.58
C ASP A 435 50.14 -20.87 -19.23
N TYR A 436 48.94 -20.98 -18.65
CA TYR A 436 48.16 -19.86 -18.15
C TYR A 436 48.11 -19.85 -16.62
N PRO A 437 49.08 -19.22 -15.95
CA PRO A 437 49.23 -19.33 -14.50
C PRO A 437 48.10 -18.64 -13.73
N PHE A 438 47.43 -17.65 -14.32
CA PHE A 438 46.42 -16.83 -13.67
C PHE A 438 44.98 -17.08 -14.19
N HIS A 439 44.82 -17.98 -15.15
CA HIS A 439 43.51 -18.31 -15.74
C HIS A 439 42.66 -19.21 -14.81
N ASN A 440 43.25 -19.76 -13.75
CA ASN A 440 42.52 -20.56 -12.80
C ASN A 440 41.65 -19.66 -11.89
N THR A 441 40.36 -19.55 -12.22
CA THR A 441 39.36 -18.78 -11.46
C THR A 441 38.98 -19.39 -10.12
N SER A 442 39.56 -20.54 -9.75
CA SER A 442 39.36 -21.19 -8.44
C SER A 442 40.13 -20.49 -7.30
N THR A 443 40.88 -19.42 -7.60
CA THR A 443 41.66 -18.70 -6.60
C THR A 443 40.73 -17.82 -5.75
N SER A 444 40.74 -18.03 -4.43
CA SER A 444 39.99 -17.18 -3.50
C SER A 444 40.50 -15.74 -3.56
N PRO A 445 39.62 -14.72 -3.55
CA PRO A 445 40.03 -13.34 -3.44
C PRO A 445 40.79 -13.10 -2.14
N ILE A 446 41.78 -12.21 -2.20
CA ILE A 446 42.60 -11.79 -1.05
C ILE A 446 42.20 -10.38 -0.66
N PHE A 447 41.98 -10.16 0.63
CA PHE A 447 41.65 -8.88 1.23
C PHE A 447 42.79 -8.42 2.11
N SER A 448 43.17 -7.14 2.03
CA SER A 448 44.26 -6.60 2.84
C SER A 448 44.00 -5.16 3.30
N ASP A 449 44.40 -4.88 4.55
CA ASP A 449 44.49 -3.54 5.13
C ASP A 449 45.85 -2.86 4.86
N GLY A 450 46.78 -3.60 4.24
CA GLY A 450 48.15 -3.19 3.90
C GLY A 450 49.23 -3.86 4.75
N GLU A 451 48.92 -4.29 5.98
CA GLU A 451 49.85 -5.00 6.87
C GLU A 451 49.49 -6.50 6.94
N TYR A 452 48.19 -6.80 7.04
CA TYR A 452 47.65 -8.15 7.10
C TYR A 452 46.84 -8.47 5.85
N SER A 453 46.74 -9.76 5.54
CA SER A 453 45.95 -10.26 4.42
C SER A 453 45.18 -11.50 4.81
N TYR A 454 43.95 -11.61 4.33
CA TYR A 454 43.08 -12.76 4.54
C TYR A 454 42.55 -13.26 3.21
N ASP A 455 42.39 -14.57 3.10
CA ASP A 455 41.51 -15.11 2.07
C ASP A 455 40.03 -14.93 2.45
N LEU A 456 39.12 -15.24 1.52
CA LEU A 456 37.68 -15.08 1.73
C LEU A 456 37.13 -15.91 2.91
N GLU A 457 37.67 -17.10 3.16
CA GLU A 457 37.17 -17.98 4.23
C GLU A 457 37.65 -17.47 5.60
N GLU A 458 38.93 -17.11 5.70
CA GLU A 458 39.52 -16.51 6.89
C GLU A 458 38.89 -15.16 7.22
N LEU A 459 38.60 -14.33 6.21
CA LEU A 459 37.92 -13.05 6.41
C LEU A 459 36.53 -13.26 7.03
N ASN A 460 35.75 -14.21 6.51
CA ASN A 460 34.43 -14.53 7.05
C ASN A 460 34.49 -15.14 8.45
N LEU A 461 35.56 -15.90 8.76
CA LEU A 461 35.76 -16.49 10.08
C LEU A 461 36.09 -15.43 11.14
N HIS A 462 36.97 -14.49 10.81
CA HIS A 462 37.43 -13.42 11.69
C HIS A 462 36.53 -12.18 11.68
N GLY A 463 35.64 -12.07 10.70
CA GLY A 463 34.65 -11.03 10.59
C GLY A 463 33.61 -11.10 11.70
N LYS A 464 33.30 -9.94 12.30
CA LYS A 464 32.28 -9.75 13.33
C LYS A 464 31.55 -8.44 13.11
N CYS A 465 30.26 -8.44 13.39
CA CYS A 465 29.44 -7.24 13.43
C CYS A 465 29.37 -6.71 14.86
N GLN A 466 29.80 -5.47 15.07
CA GLN A 466 29.80 -4.83 16.38
C GLN A 466 29.09 -3.48 16.32
N GLN A 467 28.53 -3.07 17.46
CA GLN A 467 27.88 -1.78 17.59
C GLN A 467 28.95 -0.70 17.77
N LEU A 468 29.10 0.18 16.77
CA LEU A 468 30.06 1.30 16.78
C LEU A 468 29.65 2.40 17.77
N ASP A 469 28.37 2.78 17.75
CA ASP A 469 27.86 3.97 18.43
C ASP A 469 26.63 3.66 19.31
N THR A 470 26.29 4.57 20.22
CA THR A 470 24.96 4.59 20.88
C THR A 470 23.84 5.04 19.93
N SER A 471 23.95 4.68 18.65
CA SER A 471 22.98 4.98 17.60
C SER A 471 22.16 3.74 17.25
N TYR A 472 20.90 3.98 16.93
CA TYR A 472 19.88 2.97 16.67
C TYR A 472 19.20 3.29 15.34
N LYS A 473 18.80 2.26 14.62
CA LYS A 473 17.90 2.38 13.47
C LYS A 473 16.51 1.92 13.86
N TRP A 474 15.51 2.64 13.38
CA TRP A 474 14.10 2.23 13.50
C TRP A 474 13.62 1.70 12.16
N GLY A 475 12.79 0.68 12.16
CA GLY A 475 12.39 0.05 10.91
C GLY A 475 11.41 -1.10 11.06
N PHE A 476 11.35 -1.91 10.00
CA PHE A 476 10.42 -3.02 9.87
C PHE A 476 11.13 -4.35 9.65
N SER A 477 10.53 -5.42 10.16
CA SER A 477 10.75 -6.77 9.66
C SER A 477 10.02 -6.93 8.34
N PHE A 478 10.77 -7.19 7.26
CA PHE A 478 10.19 -7.42 5.93
C PHE A 478 9.16 -8.55 5.94
N LEU A 479 9.49 -9.69 6.55
CA LEU A 479 8.62 -10.87 6.55
C LEU A 479 7.30 -10.60 7.27
N VAL A 480 7.35 -9.99 8.45
CA VAL A 480 6.13 -9.68 9.20
C VAL A 480 5.35 -8.58 8.51
N LEU A 481 6.01 -7.54 8.00
CA LEU A 481 5.36 -6.48 7.21
C LEU A 481 4.63 -7.04 5.99
N PHE A 482 5.25 -7.96 5.26
CA PHE A 482 4.65 -8.63 4.11
C PHE A 482 3.40 -9.42 4.51
N ILE A 483 3.48 -10.21 5.59
CA ILE A 483 2.35 -10.99 6.13
C ILE A 483 1.22 -10.07 6.58
N VAL A 484 1.54 -8.97 7.27
CA VAL A 484 0.56 -8.00 7.75
C VAL A 484 -0.15 -7.32 6.59
N ILE A 485 0.57 -6.83 5.57
CA ILE A 485 -0.06 -6.21 4.40
C ILE A 485 -0.97 -7.19 3.67
N LEU A 486 -0.53 -8.45 3.49
CA LEU A 486 -1.31 -9.48 2.81
C LEU A 486 -2.58 -9.85 3.60
N THR A 487 -2.44 -10.15 4.89
CA THR A 487 -3.57 -10.52 5.75
C THR A 487 -4.54 -9.36 5.95
N PHE A 488 -4.04 -8.13 6.08
CA PHE A 488 -4.86 -6.92 6.15
C PHE A 488 -5.61 -6.66 4.84
N SER A 489 -4.98 -6.88 3.68
CA SER A 489 -5.64 -6.76 2.37
C SER A 489 -6.78 -7.78 2.21
N VAL A 490 -6.53 -9.02 2.63
CA VAL A 490 -7.54 -10.08 2.66
C VAL A 490 -8.70 -9.71 3.60
N TRP A 491 -8.38 -9.17 4.79
CA TRP A 491 -9.39 -8.67 5.72
C TRP A 491 -10.23 -7.55 5.11
N CYS A 492 -9.61 -6.52 4.52
CA CYS A 492 -10.31 -5.42 3.84
C CYS A 492 -11.22 -5.92 2.72
N LEU A 493 -10.75 -6.85 1.89
CA LEU A 493 -11.52 -7.42 0.79
C LEU A 493 -12.75 -8.16 1.30
N GLY A 494 -12.61 -9.03 2.31
CA GLY A 494 -13.77 -9.77 2.82
C GLY A 494 -14.74 -8.89 3.60
N MET A 495 -14.27 -7.87 4.32
CA MET A 495 -15.15 -6.84 4.91
C MET A 495 -15.93 -6.08 3.84
N TYR A 496 -15.28 -5.74 2.72
CA TYR A 496 -15.92 -5.11 1.58
C TYR A 496 -16.95 -6.03 0.92
N ILE A 497 -16.65 -7.33 0.75
CA ILE A 497 -17.60 -8.32 0.19
C ILE A 497 -18.83 -8.45 1.08
N LEU A 498 -18.67 -8.58 2.40
CA LEU A 498 -19.81 -8.64 3.32
C LEU A 498 -20.66 -7.37 3.30
N TRP A 499 -20.00 -6.22 3.31
CA TRP A 499 -20.67 -4.93 3.23
C TRP A 499 -21.43 -4.77 1.90
N LEU A 500 -20.79 -5.13 0.77
CA LEU A 500 -21.37 -5.01 -0.57
C LEU A 500 -22.56 -5.97 -0.72
N ASP A 501 -22.42 -7.19 -0.21
CA ASP A 501 -23.51 -8.15 -0.18
C ASP A 501 -24.69 -7.55 0.59
N ALA A 502 -24.51 -7.17 1.86
CA ALA A 502 -25.56 -6.55 2.67
C ALA A 502 -26.17 -5.32 1.99
N TRP A 503 -25.36 -4.43 1.42
CA TRP A 503 -25.82 -3.22 0.73
C TRP A 503 -26.66 -3.52 -0.52
N LEU A 504 -26.29 -4.55 -1.29
CA LEU A 504 -27.00 -4.92 -2.51
C LEU A 504 -28.34 -5.61 -2.22
N ASN A 505 -28.36 -6.62 -1.35
CA ASN A 505 -29.57 -7.45 -1.21
C ASN A 505 -30.42 -7.18 0.03
N SER A 506 -29.95 -6.42 1.03
CA SER A 506 -30.81 -6.06 2.18
C SER A 506 -31.90 -5.06 1.79
N ARG A 507 -33.14 -5.40 2.10
CA ARG A 507 -34.31 -4.50 1.94
C ARG A 507 -34.43 -3.53 3.10
N PHE A 508 -34.09 -3.95 4.32
CA PHE A 508 -34.18 -3.11 5.52
C PHE A 508 -33.10 -2.02 5.54
N ASP A 509 -31.88 -2.33 5.10
CA ASP A 509 -30.83 -1.32 4.94
C ASP A 509 -31.22 -0.24 3.92
N ARG A 510 -31.92 -0.63 2.85
CA ARG A 510 -32.45 0.31 1.85
C ARG A 510 -33.57 1.18 2.39
N ALA A 511 -34.39 0.66 3.30
CA ALA A 511 -35.41 1.42 3.99
C ALA A 511 -34.84 2.42 5.02
N GLY A 512 -33.50 2.49 5.17
CA GLY A 512 -32.84 3.38 6.13
C GLY A 512 -32.98 2.89 7.57
N ARG A 513 -33.42 1.65 7.78
CA ARG A 513 -33.59 1.09 9.11
C ARG A 513 -32.24 0.60 9.60
N THR A 514 -31.67 1.34 10.55
CA THR A 514 -30.45 0.93 11.25
C THR A 514 -30.82 0.16 12.52
N MET A 515 -30.03 -0.86 12.86
CA MET A 515 -30.10 -1.52 14.17
C MET A 515 -29.50 -0.57 15.23
N GLY A 516 -30.29 0.38 15.70
CA GLY A 516 -29.96 1.15 16.91
C GLY A 516 -30.36 0.38 18.16
N LEU A 517 -29.68 0.63 19.29
CA LEU A 517 -29.93 -0.01 20.58
C LEU A 517 -31.43 -0.04 20.94
N HIS A 518 -32.08 1.13 20.95
CA HIS A 518 -33.50 1.24 21.30
C HIS A 518 -34.40 0.44 20.36
N ARG A 519 -34.07 0.41 19.06
CA ARG A 519 -34.86 -0.34 18.08
C ARG A 519 -34.65 -1.84 18.26
N ALA A 520 -33.43 -2.26 18.57
CA ALA A 520 -33.13 -3.65 18.86
C ALA A 520 -33.88 -4.14 20.10
N VAL A 521 -33.93 -3.33 21.17
CA VAL A 521 -34.72 -3.64 22.37
C VAL A 521 -36.20 -3.77 22.03
N LEU A 522 -36.78 -2.84 21.27
CA LEU A 522 -38.19 -2.89 20.87
C LEU A 522 -38.50 -4.11 19.99
N ASP A 523 -37.65 -4.40 19.01
CA ASP A 523 -37.83 -5.54 18.12
C ASP A 523 -37.71 -6.87 18.90
N LEU A 524 -36.77 -6.97 19.84
CA LEU A 524 -36.62 -8.13 20.74
C LEU A 524 -37.83 -8.30 21.66
N ALA A 525 -38.25 -7.23 22.34
CA ALA A 525 -39.40 -7.25 23.25
C ALA A 525 -40.70 -7.64 22.51
N THR A 526 -40.88 -7.16 21.28
CA THR A 526 -42.05 -7.52 20.47
C THR A 526 -42.07 -9.01 20.14
N CYS A 527 -40.92 -9.60 19.77
CA CYS A 527 -40.84 -11.03 19.48
C CYS A 527 -41.07 -11.88 20.74
N ILE A 528 -40.44 -11.50 21.86
CA ILE A 528 -40.61 -12.20 23.15
C ILE A 528 -42.08 -12.14 23.59
N ASN A 529 -42.75 -10.99 23.45
CA ASN A 529 -44.17 -10.86 23.77
C ASN A 529 -45.04 -11.74 22.87
N GLN A 530 -44.72 -11.90 21.59
CA GLN A 530 -45.46 -12.80 20.70
C GLN A 530 -45.27 -14.27 21.05
N ASP A 531 -44.08 -14.66 21.49
CA ASP A 531 -43.74 -16.05 21.83
C ASP A 531 -44.21 -16.48 23.25
N ILE A 532 -44.67 -15.54 24.08
CA ILE A 532 -45.09 -15.77 25.46
C ILE A 532 -46.59 -15.46 25.63
N ASP A 533 -47.30 -16.43 26.22
CA ASP A 533 -48.73 -16.33 26.59
C ASP A 533 -49.02 -15.13 27.50
N GLU A 534 -50.22 -14.55 27.42
CA GLU A 534 -50.59 -13.31 28.13
C GLU A 534 -50.31 -13.36 29.64
N ASP A 535 -50.66 -14.47 30.32
CA ASP A 535 -50.39 -14.65 31.75
C ASP A 535 -48.89 -14.65 32.09
N GLY A 536 -48.05 -15.12 31.17
CA GLY A 536 -46.61 -15.21 31.34
C GLY A 536 -45.86 -13.89 31.13
N ARG A 537 -46.48 -12.89 30.49
CA ARG A 537 -45.84 -11.59 30.21
C ARG A 537 -45.66 -10.75 31.48
N ASP A 538 -46.65 -10.78 32.36
CA ASP A 538 -46.72 -9.87 33.51
C ASP A 538 -46.31 -10.54 34.84
N THR A 539 -46.31 -11.88 34.92
CA THR A 539 -46.14 -12.60 36.19
C THR A 539 -44.89 -13.50 36.26
N MET A 540 -44.20 -13.73 35.15
CA MET A 540 -43.12 -14.73 35.09
C MET A 540 -41.78 -14.17 35.61
N SER A 541 -41.13 -14.90 36.53
CA SER A 541 -39.81 -14.49 37.04
C SER A 541 -38.72 -14.59 35.96
N ASN A 542 -37.62 -13.85 36.11
CA ASN A 542 -36.52 -13.87 35.15
C ASN A 542 -35.93 -15.30 34.96
N LYS A 543 -35.93 -16.13 36.02
CA LYS A 543 -35.47 -17.53 35.95
C LYS A 543 -36.43 -18.40 35.14
N ASP A 544 -37.73 -18.24 35.35
CA ASP A 544 -38.77 -19.01 34.65
C ASP A 544 -38.85 -18.59 33.18
N LEU A 545 -38.70 -17.30 32.91
CA LEU A 545 -38.58 -16.74 31.57
C LEU A 545 -37.37 -17.31 30.83
N HIS A 546 -36.20 -17.32 31.48
CA HIS A 546 -34.97 -17.87 30.90
C HIS A 546 -35.09 -19.37 30.61
N ASP A 547 -35.71 -20.13 31.53
CA ASP A 547 -35.96 -21.56 31.34
C ASP A 547 -36.99 -21.83 30.24
N LYS A 548 -38.05 -21.02 30.11
CA LYS A 548 -39.04 -21.13 29.03
C LYS A 548 -38.40 -20.81 27.67
N ILE A 549 -37.60 -19.75 27.58
CA ILE A 549 -36.85 -19.42 26.36
C ILE A 549 -35.88 -20.55 25.97
N ARG A 550 -35.15 -21.12 26.93
CA ARG A 550 -34.14 -22.15 26.65
C ARG A 550 -34.75 -23.53 26.35
N LYS A 551 -35.72 -23.99 27.13
CA LYS A 551 -36.26 -25.35 27.07
C LYS A 551 -37.43 -25.47 26.11
N VAL A 552 -38.32 -24.48 26.09
CA VAL A 552 -39.57 -24.52 25.30
C VAL A 552 -39.35 -23.89 23.93
N LEU A 553 -38.80 -22.67 23.90
CA LEU A 553 -38.56 -21.92 22.65
C LEU A 553 -37.23 -22.27 21.97
N LYS A 554 -36.42 -23.16 22.55
CA LYS A 554 -35.07 -23.56 22.05
C LYS A 554 -34.17 -22.37 21.70
N GLY A 555 -34.23 -21.30 22.49
CA GLY A 555 -33.48 -20.05 22.28
C GLY A 555 -34.27 -18.93 21.61
N GLY A 556 -35.53 -19.17 21.21
CA GLY A 556 -36.40 -18.19 20.53
C GLY A 556 -35.90 -17.81 19.14
N GLN A 557 -36.73 -17.17 18.33
CA GLN A 557 -36.36 -16.77 16.97
C GLN A 557 -36.88 -15.38 16.63
N ILE A 558 -35.97 -14.48 16.24
CA ILE A 558 -36.33 -13.20 15.63
C ILE A 558 -36.27 -13.38 14.11
N THR A 559 -37.37 -13.07 13.46
CA THR A 559 -37.42 -12.84 12.03
C THR A 559 -38.04 -11.48 11.76
N TYR A 560 -37.55 -10.80 10.73
CA TYR A 560 -38.20 -9.58 10.25
C TYR A 560 -39.46 -9.84 9.41
N ALA A 561 -39.93 -11.09 9.36
CA ALA A 561 -41.20 -11.47 8.72
C ALA A 561 -42.43 -10.82 9.37
N MET A 562 -42.26 -10.23 10.56
CA MET A 562 -43.30 -9.47 11.28
C MET A 562 -43.66 -8.13 10.61
N LEU A 563 -42.85 -7.63 9.66
CA LEU A 563 -43.19 -6.42 8.89
C LEU A 563 -43.80 -6.78 7.54
N ASP A 564 -45.03 -6.30 7.32
CA ASP A 564 -45.81 -6.47 6.08
C ASP A 564 -44.95 -6.16 4.84
N GLU A 565 -44.73 -7.20 4.03
CA GLU A 565 -43.81 -7.23 2.89
C GLU A 565 -44.12 -6.15 1.84
N LYS A 566 -45.36 -5.65 1.86
CA LYS A 566 -45.90 -4.60 1.01
C LYS A 566 -45.22 -3.23 1.17
N TRP A 567 -44.58 -2.98 2.32
CA TRP A 567 -43.95 -1.68 2.64
C TRP A 567 -42.43 -1.65 2.46
N LEU A 568 -41.82 -2.79 2.14
CA LEU A 568 -40.37 -2.89 1.99
C LEU A 568 -39.94 -2.63 0.54
N PRO A 569 -38.98 -1.71 0.30
CA PRO A 569 -38.51 -1.44 -1.05
C PRO A 569 -37.84 -2.69 -1.66
N ILE A 570 -37.85 -2.76 -3.00
CA ILE A 570 -37.10 -3.78 -3.75
C ILE A 570 -35.61 -3.64 -3.39
N SER A 571 -34.87 -4.74 -3.24
CA SER A 571 -33.43 -4.66 -2.93
C SER A 571 -32.65 -3.92 -4.02
N ARG A 572 -31.51 -3.30 -3.67
CA ARG A 572 -30.70 -2.52 -4.64
C ARG A 572 -30.23 -3.41 -5.80
N GLY A 573 -29.78 -4.63 -5.49
CA GLY A 573 -29.36 -5.65 -6.45
C GLY A 573 -30.49 -6.10 -7.37
N ALA A 574 -31.70 -6.30 -6.86
CA ALA A 574 -32.86 -6.63 -7.69
C ALA A 574 -33.23 -5.47 -8.63
N SER A 575 -33.19 -4.22 -8.13
CA SER A 575 -33.43 -3.04 -9.00
C SER A 575 -32.37 -2.89 -10.10
N LEU A 576 -31.10 -3.16 -9.80
CA LEU A 576 -30.01 -3.18 -10.78
C LEU A 576 -30.22 -4.27 -11.83
N ARG A 577 -30.62 -5.48 -11.43
CA ARG A 577 -30.93 -6.58 -12.36
C ARG A 577 -32.10 -6.24 -13.28
N LEU A 578 -33.17 -5.67 -12.73
CA LEU A 578 -34.33 -5.23 -13.50
C LEU A 578 -33.96 -4.12 -14.49
N TRP A 579 -33.18 -3.13 -14.05
CA TRP A 579 -32.65 -2.08 -14.92
C TRP A 579 -31.79 -2.66 -16.06
N TRP A 580 -30.93 -3.62 -15.77
CA TRP A 580 -30.11 -4.29 -16.78
C TRP A 580 -30.94 -5.09 -17.79
N LEU A 581 -31.98 -5.79 -17.32
CA LEU A 581 -32.90 -6.53 -18.18
C LEU A 581 -33.71 -5.61 -19.09
N ASP A 582 -34.16 -4.46 -18.55
CA ASP A 582 -34.85 -3.43 -19.32
C ASP A 582 -33.93 -2.81 -20.38
N LYS A 583 -32.71 -2.43 -20.00
CA LYS A 583 -31.70 -1.93 -20.96
C LYS A 583 -31.35 -2.96 -22.03
N LYS A 584 -31.22 -4.24 -21.69
CA LYS A 584 -30.95 -5.31 -22.66
C LYS A 584 -32.07 -5.43 -23.70
N ARG A 585 -33.33 -5.10 -23.35
CA ARG A 585 -34.47 -5.04 -24.29
C ARG A 585 -34.50 -3.73 -25.10
N GLU A 586 -34.13 -2.61 -24.52
CA GLU A 586 -34.07 -1.32 -25.24
C GLU A 586 -32.92 -1.23 -26.26
N TRP A 587 -31.77 -1.84 -25.98
CA TRP A 587 -30.55 -1.68 -26.77
C TRP A 587 -30.68 -2.10 -28.25
N PRO A 588 -31.34 -3.22 -28.61
CA PRO A 588 -31.60 -3.58 -30.00
C PRO A 588 -32.49 -2.55 -30.72
N ALA A 589 -33.61 -2.17 -30.11
CA ALA A 589 -34.57 -1.23 -30.68
C ALA A 589 -33.97 0.19 -30.88
N LYS A 590 -33.16 0.65 -29.92
CA LYS A 590 -32.43 1.93 -30.06
C LYS A 590 -31.30 1.84 -31.10
N ARG A 591 -30.64 0.68 -31.28
CA ARG A 591 -29.65 0.49 -32.34
C ARG A 591 -30.29 0.56 -33.73
N GLU A 592 -31.47 -0.02 -33.90
CA GLU A 592 -32.22 0.01 -35.16
C GLU A 592 -32.76 1.41 -35.48
N ALA A 593 -33.41 2.06 -34.51
CA ALA A 593 -33.87 3.44 -34.66
C ALA A 593 -32.72 4.43 -34.91
N LYS A 594 -31.55 4.23 -34.28
CA LYS A 594 -30.36 5.07 -34.51
C LYS A 594 -29.71 4.78 -35.87
N ARG A 595 -29.74 3.54 -36.37
CA ARG A 595 -29.32 3.19 -37.75
C ARG A 595 -30.22 3.83 -38.79
N GLU A 596 -31.54 3.88 -38.56
CA GLU A 596 -32.49 4.56 -39.45
C GLU A 596 -32.36 6.08 -39.41
N ALA A 597 -32.19 6.65 -38.21
CA ALA A 597 -31.92 8.09 -38.04
C ALA A 597 -30.59 8.51 -38.67
N LEU A 598 -29.53 7.69 -38.52
CA LEU A 598 -28.24 7.92 -39.17
C LEU A 598 -28.35 7.88 -40.70
N ARG A 599 -29.12 6.96 -41.29
CA ARG A 599 -29.38 6.95 -42.75
C ARG A 599 -30.09 8.22 -43.24
N ARG A 600 -30.95 8.85 -42.42
CA ARG A 600 -31.69 10.07 -42.78
C ARG A 600 -30.91 11.37 -42.51
N LEU A 601 -30.03 11.40 -41.52
CA LEU A 601 -29.29 12.60 -41.10
C LEU A 601 -27.91 12.75 -41.74
N TRP A 602 -27.29 11.66 -42.21
CA TRP A 602 -25.90 11.65 -42.73
C TRP A 602 -25.61 12.68 -43.85
N PRO A 603 -26.54 13.00 -44.79
CA PRO A 603 -26.27 14.02 -45.81
C PRO A 603 -26.41 15.47 -45.31
N LYS A 604 -27.14 15.72 -44.21
CA LYS A 604 -27.50 17.08 -43.75
C LYS A 604 -26.65 17.59 -42.59
N THR A 605 -26.12 16.71 -41.73
CA THR A 605 -25.36 17.13 -40.53
C THR A 605 -23.85 17.29 -40.77
N THR A 606 -23.30 16.66 -41.81
CA THR A 606 -21.86 16.72 -42.14
C THR A 606 -21.43 18.08 -42.70
N LYS A 607 -22.38 18.88 -43.24
CA LYS A 607 -22.11 20.22 -43.79
C LYS A 607 -22.31 21.36 -42.77
N LEU A 608 -23.18 21.20 -41.77
CA LEU A 608 -23.43 22.23 -40.74
C LEU A 608 -22.52 22.12 -39.50
N TRP A 609 -21.96 20.94 -39.23
CA TRP A 609 -21.15 20.72 -38.01
C TRP A 609 -19.68 21.17 -38.15
N ARG A 610 -19.23 21.49 -39.36
CA ARG A 610 -17.80 21.76 -39.63
C ARG A 610 -17.36 23.21 -39.40
N GLU A 611 -18.26 24.19 -39.31
CA GLU A 611 -17.85 25.62 -39.32
C GLU A 611 -18.32 26.48 -38.14
N THR A 612 -19.38 26.14 -37.39
CA THR A 612 -19.94 27.06 -36.37
C THR A 612 -19.48 26.79 -34.93
N ASN A 613 -19.16 25.55 -34.55
CA ASN A 613 -19.15 25.20 -33.12
C ASN A 613 -17.81 25.41 -32.38
N LYS A 614 -16.70 25.69 -33.07
CA LYS A 614 -15.38 25.92 -32.41
C LYS A 614 -15.09 27.38 -32.11
N LYS A 615 -15.51 28.32 -32.97
CA LYS A 615 -15.18 29.75 -32.81
C LYS A 615 -16.05 30.43 -31.75
N ASP A 616 -17.34 30.12 -31.68
CA ASP A 616 -18.25 30.77 -30.74
C ASP A 616 -18.10 30.25 -29.30
N PHE A 617 -17.75 28.97 -29.12
CA PHE A 617 -17.45 28.39 -27.82
C PHE A 617 -16.21 29.03 -27.18
N LEU A 618 -15.09 29.12 -27.92
CA LEU A 618 -13.87 29.74 -27.43
C LEU A 618 -14.05 31.24 -27.14
N LYS A 619 -14.85 31.95 -27.95
CA LYS A 619 -15.10 33.39 -27.80
C LYS A 619 -15.89 33.74 -26.52
N HIS A 620 -16.76 32.84 -26.03
CA HIS A 620 -17.56 33.07 -24.82
C HIS A 620 -16.96 32.40 -23.57
N TRP A 621 -16.25 31.27 -23.73
CA TRP A 621 -15.71 30.49 -22.61
C TRP A 621 -14.44 31.11 -22.01
N VAL A 622 -13.52 31.62 -22.85
CA VAL A 622 -12.25 32.20 -22.38
C VAL A 622 -12.44 33.45 -21.51
N PRO A 623 -13.30 34.43 -21.85
CA PRO A 623 -13.56 35.59 -20.99
C PRO A 623 -14.24 35.21 -19.67
N ALA A 624 -15.12 34.20 -19.69
CA ALA A 624 -15.85 33.75 -18.50
C ALA A 624 -14.95 33.07 -17.46
N HIS A 625 -13.77 32.56 -17.85
CA HIS A 625 -12.87 31.78 -16.99
C HIS A 625 -11.45 32.37 -16.93
N LYS A 626 -11.32 33.68 -17.16
CA LYS A 626 -10.03 34.40 -17.26
C LYS A 626 -9.07 34.25 -16.08
N TYR A 627 -9.55 33.90 -14.87
CA TYR A 627 -8.71 33.70 -13.69
C TYR A 627 -8.50 32.21 -13.34
N THR A 628 -9.49 31.35 -13.60
CA THR A 628 -9.42 29.92 -13.26
C THR A 628 -8.62 29.12 -14.29
N LEU A 629 -8.62 29.55 -15.55
CA LEU A 629 -7.88 28.89 -16.63
C LEU A 629 -6.34 28.99 -16.44
N PRO A 630 -5.74 30.17 -16.16
CA PRO A 630 -4.31 30.26 -15.85
C PRO A 630 -3.93 29.44 -14.62
N LEU A 631 -4.75 29.48 -13.57
CA LEU A 631 -4.55 28.71 -12.33
C LEU A 631 -4.50 27.20 -12.58
N PHE A 632 -5.39 26.68 -13.42
CA PHE A 632 -5.39 25.28 -13.83
C PHE A 632 -4.19 24.92 -14.72
N LEU A 633 -3.77 25.81 -15.62
CA LEU A 633 -2.58 25.57 -16.44
C LEU A 633 -1.30 25.60 -15.60
N CYS A 634 -1.21 26.49 -14.61
CA CYS A 634 -0.10 26.53 -13.66
C CYS A 634 -0.03 25.28 -12.77
N SER A 635 -1.16 24.80 -12.25
CA SER A 635 -1.19 23.56 -11.44
C SER A 635 -0.90 22.31 -12.28
N LEU A 636 -1.30 22.30 -13.56
CA LEU A 636 -0.95 21.24 -14.51
C LEU A 636 0.55 21.27 -14.86
N GLY A 637 1.14 22.46 -14.98
CA GLY A 637 2.58 22.65 -15.09
C GLY A 637 3.32 22.18 -13.84
N PHE A 638 2.80 22.48 -12.66
CA PHE A 638 3.35 22.04 -11.37
C PHE A 638 3.29 20.52 -11.19
N LEU A 639 2.19 19.87 -11.61
CA LEU A 639 2.10 18.39 -11.63
C LEU A 639 3.05 17.79 -12.65
N SER A 640 3.15 18.38 -13.85
CA SER A 640 4.11 17.92 -14.86
C SER A 640 5.55 18.02 -14.35
N ALA A 641 5.88 19.09 -13.64
CA ALA A 641 7.19 19.27 -13.02
C ALA A 641 7.45 18.26 -11.87
N ALA A 642 6.44 17.97 -11.05
CA ALA A 642 6.53 16.96 -9.99
C ALA A 642 6.69 15.54 -10.56
N LEU A 643 5.96 15.21 -11.64
CA LEU A 643 6.09 13.94 -12.35
C LEU A 643 7.42 13.82 -13.11
N ALA A 644 8.00 14.95 -13.53
CA ALA A 644 9.32 15.03 -14.14
C ALA A 644 10.49 15.08 -13.13
N GLY A 645 10.22 14.91 -11.83
CA GLY A 645 11.24 14.74 -10.79
C GLY A 645 11.79 16.01 -10.16
N THR A 646 11.27 17.19 -10.49
CA THR A 646 11.67 18.42 -9.79
C THR A 646 11.17 18.41 -8.33
N HIS A 647 11.77 19.21 -7.45
CA HIS A 647 11.49 19.32 -5.99
C HIS A 647 10.04 19.74 -5.61
N ALA A 648 9.04 19.49 -6.45
CA ALA A 648 7.64 19.69 -6.18
C ALA A 648 7.04 18.44 -5.51
N PRO A 649 6.54 18.53 -4.26
CA PRO A 649 5.89 17.39 -3.61
C PRO A 649 4.68 16.92 -4.44
N LEU A 650 4.73 15.67 -4.92
CA LEU A 650 3.76 15.10 -5.86
C LEU A 650 2.33 15.19 -5.32
N LEU A 651 2.15 14.94 -4.02
CA LEU A 651 0.86 15.02 -3.35
C LEU A 651 0.28 16.44 -3.39
N THR A 652 1.11 17.45 -3.14
CA THR A 652 0.77 18.87 -3.21
C THR A 652 0.39 19.27 -4.64
N ALA A 653 1.10 18.73 -5.63
CA ALA A 653 0.81 18.99 -7.04
C ALA A 653 -0.50 18.37 -7.52
N VAL A 654 -0.82 17.15 -7.07
CA VAL A 654 -2.10 16.49 -7.34
C VAL A 654 -3.25 17.25 -6.68
N VAL A 655 -3.10 17.65 -5.40
CA VAL A 655 -4.16 18.36 -4.66
C VAL A 655 -4.44 19.75 -5.26
N THR A 656 -3.41 20.48 -5.69
CA THR A 656 -3.58 21.80 -6.36
C THR A 656 -4.20 21.66 -7.76
N LEU A 657 -3.85 20.60 -8.51
CA LEU A 657 -4.50 20.33 -9.79
C LEU A 657 -5.98 19.97 -9.60
N VAL A 658 -6.31 19.14 -8.61
CA VAL A 658 -7.71 18.80 -8.29
C VAL A 658 -8.48 20.05 -7.88
N GLY A 659 -7.94 20.89 -7.00
CA GLY A 659 -8.59 22.13 -6.56
C GLY A 659 -8.85 23.13 -7.71
N SER A 660 -7.87 23.33 -8.59
CA SER A 660 -7.98 24.23 -9.74
C SER A 660 -8.87 23.66 -10.86
N SER A 661 -8.85 22.35 -11.10
CA SER A 661 -9.80 21.66 -12.00
C SER A 661 -11.23 21.85 -11.51
N THR A 662 -11.43 21.71 -10.22
CA THR A 662 -12.74 21.85 -9.58
C THR A 662 -13.26 23.29 -9.70
N ALA A 663 -12.37 24.29 -9.57
CA ALA A 663 -12.70 25.69 -9.78
C ALA A 663 -12.98 26.04 -11.26
N LEU A 664 -12.32 25.37 -12.21
CA LEU A 664 -12.49 25.59 -13.65
C LEU A 664 -13.78 24.94 -14.19
N PHE A 665 -14.13 23.73 -13.70
CA PHE A 665 -15.18 22.92 -14.30
C PHE A 665 -16.50 22.84 -13.51
N LEU A 666 -16.55 23.25 -12.23
CA LEU A 666 -17.81 23.33 -11.51
C LEU A 666 -18.54 24.64 -11.79
N ASP A 667 -19.80 24.56 -12.19
CA ASP A 667 -20.63 25.72 -12.57
C ASP A 667 -21.50 26.27 -11.42
N GLN A 668 -20.92 26.41 -10.23
CA GLN A 668 -21.63 26.97 -9.06
C GLN A 668 -21.44 28.49 -8.90
N ALA A 669 -22.35 29.14 -8.16
CA ALA A 669 -22.28 30.55 -7.78
C ALA A 669 -20.85 30.97 -7.34
N PRO A 670 -20.43 32.22 -7.64
CA PRO A 670 -19.03 32.63 -7.65
C PRO A 670 -18.27 32.38 -6.34
N LYS A 671 -18.96 32.35 -5.19
CA LYS A 671 -18.35 32.15 -3.86
C LYS A 671 -17.97 30.69 -3.57
N GLY A 672 -18.70 29.71 -4.10
CA GLY A 672 -18.49 28.29 -3.78
C GLY A 672 -17.26 27.68 -4.46
N LYS A 673 -16.93 28.12 -5.68
CA LYS A 673 -15.77 27.61 -6.44
C LYS A 673 -14.44 27.96 -5.75
N TRP A 674 -14.35 29.15 -5.16
CA TRP A 674 -13.15 29.61 -4.46
C TRP A 674 -12.95 28.95 -3.10
N ILE A 675 -14.03 28.56 -2.40
CA ILE A 675 -13.92 27.87 -1.09
C ILE A 675 -13.24 26.51 -1.27
N ILE A 676 -13.62 25.73 -2.29
CA ILE A 676 -13.01 24.42 -2.55
C ILE A 676 -11.56 24.58 -2.99
N PHE A 677 -11.27 25.58 -3.84
CA PHE A 677 -9.89 25.87 -4.23
C PHE A 677 -9.03 26.30 -3.03
N LEU A 678 -9.52 27.19 -2.17
CA LEU A 678 -8.83 27.65 -0.96
C LEU A 678 -8.63 26.51 0.05
N PHE A 679 -9.59 25.60 0.19
CA PHE A 679 -9.44 24.40 1.00
C PHE A 679 -8.35 23.47 0.43
N CYS A 680 -8.36 23.21 -0.87
CA CYS A 680 -7.31 22.42 -1.53
C CYS A 680 -5.94 23.12 -1.44
N ALA A 681 -5.88 24.44 -1.53
CA ALA A 681 -4.64 25.21 -1.38
C ALA A 681 -4.11 25.18 0.07
N ALA A 682 -4.99 25.29 1.06
CA ALA A 682 -4.62 25.18 2.48
C ALA A 682 -4.17 23.75 2.83
N LEU A 683 -4.86 22.74 2.29
CA LEU A 683 -4.46 21.34 2.43
C LEU A 683 -3.13 21.07 1.74
N ALA A 684 -2.93 21.61 0.54
CA ALA A 684 -1.65 21.53 -0.18
C ALA A 684 -0.52 22.17 0.63
N ALA A 685 -0.74 23.34 1.24
CA ALA A 685 0.23 24.01 2.10
C ALA A 685 0.55 23.22 3.38
N ALA A 686 -0.47 22.62 4.01
CA ALA A 686 -0.31 21.78 5.19
C ALA A 686 0.43 20.46 4.89
N LEU A 687 0.37 19.98 3.64
CA LEU A 687 1.03 18.76 3.20
C LEU A 687 2.46 18.98 2.68
N ILE A 688 2.94 20.23 2.55
CA ILE A 688 4.32 20.55 2.17
C ILE A 688 5.36 19.82 3.05
N PRO A 689 5.21 19.74 4.39
CA PRO A 689 6.18 19.06 5.26
C PRO A 689 6.06 17.53 5.28
N ALA A 690 4.96 16.96 4.75
CA ALA A 690 4.59 15.55 4.93
C ALA A 690 4.58 14.74 3.62
N GLY A 691 4.76 15.38 2.47
CA GLY A 691 4.79 14.71 1.18
C GLY A 691 6.14 14.03 0.91
N PRO A 692 6.18 12.83 0.31
CA PRO A 692 7.43 12.25 -0.17
C PRO A 692 7.98 13.16 -1.28
N PHE A 693 9.16 13.74 -1.03
CA PHE A 693 9.95 14.33 -2.10
C PHE A 693 10.39 13.17 -3.01
N VAL A 694 9.95 13.20 -4.26
CA VAL A 694 10.39 12.24 -5.26
C VAL A 694 11.82 12.61 -5.63
N TYR A 695 12.79 12.07 -4.87
CA TYR A 695 14.18 12.09 -5.28
C TYR A 695 14.35 11.10 -6.43
N LEU A 696 14.42 11.63 -7.65
CA LEU A 696 14.90 10.85 -8.79
C LEU A 696 16.43 10.88 -8.78
N ASP A 697 17.00 9.69 -8.79
CA ASP A 697 18.43 9.42 -8.94
C ASP A 697 19.00 10.08 -10.21
N GLN A 698 20.28 10.42 -10.17
CA GLN A 698 21.07 11.17 -11.17
C GLN A 698 20.91 10.62 -12.59
N HIS A 699 20.72 9.30 -12.73
CA HIS A 699 20.51 8.63 -14.02
C HIS A 699 19.15 8.88 -14.68
N HIS A 700 18.12 9.31 -13.94
CA HIS A 700 16.81 9.60 -14.54
C HIS A 700 16.74 11.02 -15.15
N TYR A 701 17.57 11.94 -14.67
CA TYR A 701 17.65 13.32 -15.21
C TYR A 701 18.27 13.37 -16.60
N THR A 702 19.28 12.55 -16.86
CA THR A 702 19.94 12.44 -18.17
C THR A 702 19.01 11.88 -19.24
N VAL A 703 18.16 10.91 -18.89
CA VAL A 703 17.19 10.29 -19.82
C VAL A 703 16.02 11.21 -20.16
N LEU A 704 15.50 11.98 -19.20
CA LEU A 704 14.34 12.87 -19.41
C LEU A 704 14.70 14.23 -19.99
N TRP A 705 15.89 14.76 -19.71
CA TRP A 705 16.23 16.16 -20.04
C TRP A 705 17.53 16.34 -20.84
N GLY A 706 18.36 15.31 -21.02
CA GLY A 706 19.59 15.40 -21.82
C GLY A 706 20.64 16.39 -21.28
N ILE A 707 20.51 16.81 -20.01
CA ILE A 707 21.44 17.74 -19.37
C ILE A 707 22.51 16.94 -18.63
N ASN A 708 23.76 17.10 -19.04
CA ASN A 708 24.92 16.33 -18.57
C ASN A 708 25.66 17.00 -17.39
N ARG A 709 25.02 17.94 -16.69
CA ARG A 709 25.61 18.62 -15.52
C ARG A 709 24.61 18.71 -14.38
N ASP A 710 25.15 18.55 -13.19
CA ASP A 710 24.43 18.49 -11.94
C ASP A 710 23.87 19.86 -11.53
N PRO A 711 22.53 20.04 -11.42
CA PRO A 711 21.94 21.30 -10.97
C PRO A 711 22.26 21.62 -9.49
N TYR A 712 22.78 20.66 -8.71
CA TYR A 712 23.12 20.85 -7.31
C TYR A 712 24.37 21.72 -7.07
N TYR A 713 25.20 21.98 -8.10
CA TYR A 713 26.38 22.86 -7.96
C TYR A 713 26.02 24.32 -7.63
N ALA A 714 24.78 24.75 -7.92
CA ALA A 714 24.32 26.12 -7.64
C ALA A 714 23.74 26.32 -6.22
N ILE A 715 23.59 25.26 -5.41
CA ILE A 715 22.90 25.31 -4.09
C ILE A 715 23.78 24.70 -2.98
N SER A 716 25.09 24.96 -3.01
CA SER A 716 26.03 24.46 -1.99
C SER A 716 25.86 25.06 -0.58
N TRP A 717 25.05 26.11 -0.41
CA TRP A 717 24.89 26.80 0.88
C TRP A 717 23.93 26.11 1.85
N TRP A 718 23.13 25.12 1.43
CA TRP A 718 22.12 24.50 2.29
C TRP A 718 22.57 23.19 2.95
N TYR A 719 23.70 22.61 2.54
CA TYR A 719 24.17 21.29 3.02
C TYR A 719 25.02 21.35 4.30
N ASN A 720 25.28 22.55 4.85
CA ASN A 720 26.19 22.74 5.99
C ASN A 720 25.49 23.10 7.32
N HIS A 721 24.18 22.83 7.48
CA HIS A 721 23.47 22.98 8.76
C HIS A 721 22.59 21.79 9.11
#